data_AF-A0AAD6G7Q2-F1
#
_entry.id   AF-A0AAD6G7Q2-F1
#
_cell.length_a   1.000
_cell.length_b   1.000
_cell.length_c   1.000
_cell.angle_alpha   90.00
_cell.angle_beta   90.00
_cell.angle_gamma   90.00
#
_symmetry.space_group_name_H-M   'P 1'
#
loop_
_entity.id
_entity.type
_entity.pdbx_description
1 polymer ?
#
loop_
_entity_poly.entity_id
_entity_poly.type
_entity_poly.pdbx_seq_one_letter_code
_entity_poly.pdbx_strand_id
1 'polypeptide(L)'
;MPFPLTPRDREDFSVAIICALEIESNAVELLFDHIWDANGDRYGKALKDTNSYRTGVIGNHNVVLAYMTGMGKVQAATVAKSCHWSFPCIRLALIVGVCGGVPGGIEGGIFLGDIIISGEILPYDFGKQFPGSFQYRETASRSSGDSEVQAFLRKLRSLKGREYLLSRTDYHLSALRTRTSDYSCPPRQSDQLFEPNYHHKHHDNSKCKTCGENKSCKKAQKATCKALRCDRERLIVRSRSSQREFSVHFGRIASGDTVMKSGKDRDRIADKEKVIAFEMEGAGIDGIMPFLVIKGVCDYADSHKNKIWQKYSAGAAAACMKSLLEQWAVIDQFEKRPKQPRDSSQESHCPIQETASKVCALSSRREEGCHSQYNPDTSDGELLQVLPEIDSSFKCVIKSLREHREYLPRDADLKEMLKNQRFLVSDLAKVLLSDDRLGSSEFSCLEIALEIQKKLESIEGLTRQLPVATQARSEHISAVSLLKYSVEDMESLVQNFGSVINQPKKNHTCTWQASTIDRIPECRRKFEDFRVIQQAARSLYDAFGSACAAHTVHNVHISLQPAVNGTTTRVRFNIAFIQHPRAPGNAAWIDVESTITSHKSYSQLAFTSSSSENPSLKRQREVKREIYSSAPRKRVQFKLPAAPIQPLCSKADVDKIPYLHIQRNFCKVVERSLNQQERNTCIGLLGDNGTCKHLAYLGSRTSITTTAKSLSELISQPRSDIMKEMSQYERVRLAKYLATAVLYYHATPWLNRAWRSEDIHFFDSPDPSVEQPQHVCAYMTSSVSTESLPASPAYPRLIRNPVLFGLGVMFLELAFQVPLAALARSIDREEGGKPDFDEYFTARRVVEFSHGKISKSFKEVIKRCLYCDFGHDDDFKSPALQQAFYNNVITVLDDLEEQFRELQLD
;
A
#
# COMPACT_ATOMS: atom_id res chain seq x y z
N MET A 1 -2.63 -8.73 7.27
CA MET A 1 -1.97 -7.53 7.83
C MET A 1 -1.87 -6.52 6.71
N PRO A 2 -2.16 -5.23 6.94
CA PRO A 2 -1.86 -4.19 5.95
C PRO A 2 -0.35 -4.14 5.67
N PHE A 3 0.03 -3.77 4.45
CA PHE A 3 1.44 -3.56 4.12
C PHE A 3 2.00 -2.37 4.90
N PRO A 4 3.29 -2.40 5.29
CA PRO A 4 3.93 -1.21 5.82
C PRO A 4 3.84 -0.07 4.79
N LEU A 5 3.76 1.17 5.29
CA LEU A 5 3.76 2.35 4.43
C LEU A 5 4.97 2.31 3.48
N THR A 6 4.74 2.78 2.25
CA THR A 6 5.81 2.93 1.27
C THR A 6 6.94 3.76 1.87
N PRO A 7 8.18 3.24 1.92
CA PRO A 7 9.35 3.98 2.40
C PRO A 7 9.46 5.32 1.69
N ARG A 8 9.71 6.40 2.44
CA ARG A 8 10.01 7.72 1.85
C ARG A 8 11.46 7.77 1.39
N ASP A 9 12.34 7.17 2.17
CA ASP A 9 13.78 7.11 1.93
C ASP A 9 14.37 5.82 2.54
N ARG A 10 15.71 5.75 2.55
CA ARG A 10 16.46 4.59 3.05
C ARG A 10 16.40 4.42 4.57
N GLU A 11 15.95 5.44 5.32
CA GLU A 11 15.78 5.37 6.78
C GLU A 11 14.52 4.61 7.19
N ASP A 12 13.55 4.43 6.28
CA ASP A 12 12.30 3.73 6.56
C ASP A 12 12.44 2.19 6.43
N PHE A 13 13.64 1.68 6.12
CA PHE A 13 13.98 0.25 6.12
C PHE A 13 14.56 -0.17 7.47
N SER A 14 13.97 -1.19 8.09
CA SER A 14 14.36 -1.66 9.43
C SER A 14 14.91 -3.09 9.47
N VAL A 15 14.81 -3.82 8.36
CA VAL A 15 15.26 -5.22 8.25
C VAL A 15 16.12 -5.37 7.01
N ALA A 16 17.32 -5.96 7.18
CA ALA A 16 18.18 -6.37 6.09
C ALA A 16 18.15 -7.89 5.96
N ILE A 17 18.14 -8.41 4.74
CA ILE A 17 18.28 -9.83 4.44
C ILE A 17 19.54 -9.97 3.59
N ILE A 18 20.42 -10.88 3.97
CA ILE A 18 21.72 -11.07 3.32
C ILE A 18 21.82 -12.52 2.88
N CYS A 19 22.02 -12.73 1.56
CA CYS A 19 22.15 -14.05 0.95
C CYS A 19 23.49 -14.18 0.24
N ALA A 20 24.15 -15.34 0.42
CA ALA A 20 25.49 -15.58 -0.12
C ALA A 20 25.45 -16.15 -1.55
N LEU A 21 24.40 -16.91 -1.87
CA LEU A 21 24.22 -17.60 -3.14
C LEU A 21 22.94 -17.17 -3.85
N GLU A 22 22.95 -17.22 -5.18
CA GLU A 22 21.79 -16.90 -6.01
C GLU A 22 20.55 -17.75 -5.67
N ILE A 23 20.74 -19.04 -5.39
CA ILE A 23 19.64 -19.92 -5.00
C ILE A 23 18.98 -19.51 -3.67
N GLU A 24 19.72 -18.80 -2.80
CA GLU A 24 19.23 -18.32 -1.52
C GLU A 24 18.48 -17.01 -1.71
N SER A 25 19.02 -16.07 -2.49
CA SER A 25 18.34 -14.82 -2.83
C SER A 25 17.07 -15.08 -3.65
N ASN A 26 17.09 -16.01 -4.61
CA ASN A 26 15.92 -16.38 -5.40
C ASN A 26 14.79 -16.93 -4.51
N ALA A 27 15.12 -17.72 -3.47
CA ALA A 27 14.15 -18.23 -2.53
C ALA A 27 13.49 -17.11 -1.71
N VAL A 28 14.30 -16.13 -1.28
CA VAL A 28 13.84 -14.96 -0.52
C VAL A 28 12.98 -14.04 -1.40
N GLU A 29 13.39 -13.73 -2.63
CA GLU A 29 12.63 -12.91 -3.58
C GLU A 29 11.24 -13.46 -3.88
N LEU A 30 11.13 -14.79 -4.04
CA LEU A 30 9.85 -15.47 -4.23
C LEU A 30 8.93 -15.39 -3.00
N LEU A 31 9.39 -14.83 -1.89
CA LEU A 31 8.60 -14.61 -0.69
C LEU A 31 8.31 -13.13 -0.40
N PHE A 32 8.78 -12.21 -1.25
CA PHE A 32 8.36 -10.80 -1.19
C PHE A 32 6.85 -10.71 -1.40
N ASP A 33 6.20 -9.94 -0.53
CA ASP A 33 4.77 -9.61 -0.69
C ASP A 33 4.59 -8.42 -1.63
N HIS A 34 5.57 -7.51 -1.67
CA HIS A 34 5.64 -6.40 -2.60
C HIS A 34 7.10 -6.03 -2.87
N ILE A 35 7.40 -5.55 -4.08
CA ILE A 35 8.75 -5.11 -4.49
C ILE A 35 8.66 -3.63 -4.85
N TRP A 36 9.42 -2.80 -4.14
CA TRP A 36 9.37 -1.34 -4.31
C TRP A 36 10.13 -0.88 -5.55
N ASP A 37 11.18 -1.59 -5.95
CA ASP A 37 12.05 -1.24 -7.08
C ASP A 37 11.74 -2.02 -8.36
N ALA A 38 10.52 -2.58 -8.48
CA ALA A 38 10.09 -3.36 -9.64
C ALA A 38 10.16 -2.56 -10.97
N ASN A 39 10.02 -1.23 -10.88
CA ASN A 39 10.07 -0.30 -12.01
C ASN A 39 11.36 0.54 -12.04
N GLY A 40 12.42 0.09 -11.36
CA GLY A 40 13.69 0.81 -11.24
C GLY A 40 14.08 1.11 -9.79
N ASP A 41 15.36 1.38 -9.57
CA ASP A 41 15.90 1.67 -8.24
C ASP A 41 15.47 3.06 -7.75
N ARG A 42 14.45 3.08 -6.88
CA ARG A 42 13.90 4.31 -6.29
C ARG A 42 14.75 4.88 -5.15
N TYR A 43 15.41 4.04 -4.38
CA TYR A 43 16.04 4.44 -3.13
C TYR A 43 17.55 4.62 -3.25
N GLY A 44 18.17 4.01 -4.26
CA GLY A 44 19.60 4.08 -4.50
C GLY A 44 20.40 3.48 -3.34
N LYS A 45 21.67 3.89 -3.28
CA LYS A 45 22.62 3.50 -2.23
C LYS A 45 23.59 4.63 -1.94
N ALA A 46 24.28 4.54 -0.81
CA ALA A 46 25.27 5.53 -0.40
C ALA A 46 26.41 5.64 -1.43
N LEU A 47 27.04 6.81 -1.49
CA LEU A 47 28.23 7.02 -2.31
C LEU A 47 29.33 6.03 -1.88
N LYS A 48 29.90 5.32 -2.85
CA LYS A 48 30.89 4.22 -2.68
C LYS A 48 30.32 2.88 -2.17
N ASP A 49 29.02 2.75 -1.98
CA ASP A 49 28.42 1.44 -1.75
C ASP A 49 28.41 0.63 -3.07
N THR A 50 29.17 -0.46 -3.10
CA THR A 50 29.28 -1.35 -4.26
C THR A 50 28.27 -2.49 -4.25
N ASN A 51 27.45 -2.62 -3.20
CA ASN A 51 26.46 -3.68 -3.11
C ASN A 51 25.33 -3.50 -4.12
N SER A 52 24.69 -4.61 -4.45
CA SER A 52 23.41 -4.63 -5.15
C SER A 52 22.30 -4.93 -4.14
N TYR A 53 21.15 -4.28 -4.30
CA TYR A 53 20.01 -4.43 -3.41
C TYR A 53 18.72 -4.70 -4.16
N ARG A 54 17.78 -5.28 -3.42
CA ARG A 54 16.37 -5.37 -3.76
C ARG A 54 15.58 -4.86 -2.56
N THR A 55 14.65 -3.96 -2.80
CA THR A 55 13.83 -3.33 -1.76
C THR A 55 12.38 -3.77 -1.90
N GLY A 56 11.72 -4.01 -0.77
CA GLY A 56 10.34 -4.47 -0.79
C GLY A 56 9.76 -4.72 0.58
N VAL A 57 8.75 -5.57 0.62
CA VAL A 57 7.97 -5.89 1.80
C VAL A 57 7.96 -7.39 2.02
N ILE A 58 8.26 -7.80 3.25
CA ILE A 58 8.00 -9.15 3.75
C ILE A 58 7.26 -9.06 5.07
N GLY A 59 6.04 -9.60 5.09
CA GLY A 59 5.12 -9.46 6.23
C GLY A 59 4.78 -7.99 6.44
N ASN A 60 5.12 -7.48 7.63
CA ASN A 60 4.82 -6.10 8.02
C ASN A 60 6.06 -5.19 7.99
N HIS A 61 7.13 -5.62 7.32
CA HIS A 61 8.43 -4.95 7.38
C HIS A 61 8.86 -4.49 5.99
N ASN A 62 9.31 -3.25 5.90
CA ASN A 62 10.12 -2.78 4.77
C ASN A 62 11.51 -3.41 4.90
N VAL A 63 11.84 -4.25 3.92
CA VAL A 63 13.06 -5.04 3.90
C VAL A 63 13.97 -4.61 2.75
N VAL A 64 15.27 -4.70 3.00
CA VAL A 64 16.29 -4.65 1.95
C VAL A 64 16.99 -6.01 1.86
N LEU A 65 16.94 -6.64 0.69
CA LEU A 65 17.72 -7.82 0.35
C LEU A 65 19.04 -7.39 -0.28
N ALA A 66 20.17 -7.79 0.29
CA ALA A 66 21.51 -7.54 -0.21
C ALA A 66 22.10 -8.81 -0.83
N TYR A 67 22.61 -8.69 -2.05
CA TYR A 67 23.26 -9.79 -2.77
C TYR A 67 24.76 -9.76 -2.47
N MET A 68 25.29 -10.87 -1.94
CA MET A 68 26.73 -11.01 -1.77
C MET A 68 27.40 -11.40 -3.09
N THR A 69 28.60 -10.89 -3.31
CA THR A 69 29.45 -11.22 -4.48
C THR A 69 30.14 -12.58 -4.36
N GLY A 70 30.09 -13.20 -3.17
CA GLY A 70 30.62 -14.52 -2.88
C GLY A 70 30.47 -14.89 -1.41
N MET A 71 30.71 -16.16 -1.08
CA MET A 71 30.64 -16.70 0.29
C MET A 71 31.80 -16.22 1.17
N GLY A 72 31.65 -16.38 2.48
CA GLY A 72 32.71 -16.14 3.46
C GLY A 72 32.53 -14.88 4.31
N LYS A 73 33.27 -14.82 5.42
CA LYS A 73 33.12 -13.80 6.47
C LYS A 73 33.48 -12.41 5.97
N VAL A 74 34.53 -12.29 5.14
CA VAL A 74 35.00 -11.00 4.60
C VAL A 74 33.95 -10.36 3.69
N GLN A 75 33.33 -11.16 2.82
CA GLN A 75 32.27 -10.66 1.94
C GLN A 75 31.03 -10.30 2.73
N ALA A 76 30.63 -11.13 3.71
CA ALA A 76 29.51 -10.84 4.60
C ALA A 76 29.72 -9.53 5.36
N ALA A 77 30.91 -9.31 5.91
CA ALA A 77 31.27 -8.09 6.63
C ALA A 77 31.21 -6.84 5.72
N THR A 78 31.75 -6.95 4.51
CA THR A 78 31.77 -5.85 3.53
C THR A 78 30.35 -5.48 3.11
N VAL A 79 29.52 -6.48 2.78
CA VAL A 79 28.13 -6.27 2.39
C VAL A 79 27.33 -5.67 3.54
N ALA A 80 27.44 -6.25 4.74
CA ALA A 80 26.75 -5.74 5.91
C ALA A 80 27.15 -4.30 6.24
N LYS A 81 28.45 -3.96 6.18
CA LYS A 81 28.93 -2.61 6.50
C LYS A 81 28.40 -1.57 5.52
N SER A 82 28.48 -1.84 4.22
CA SER A 82 27.97 -0.92 3.20
C SER A 82 26.44 -0.84 3.24
N CYS A 83 25.74 -1.95 3.52
CA CYS A 83 24.29 -1.96 3.75
C CYS A 83 23.90 -1.10 4.95
N HIS A 84 24.66 -1.16 6.05
CA HIS A 84 24.45 -0.31 7.21
C HIS A 84 24.59 1.18 6.89
N TRP A 85 25.54 1.54 6.03
CA TRP A 85 25.70 2.92 5.57
C TRP A 85 24.60 3.35 4.61
N SER A 86 24.13 2.44 3.78
CA SER A 86 23.06 2.74 2.84
C SER A 86 21.70 2.82 3.52
N PHE A 87 21.44 1.98 4.50
CA PHE A 87 20.18 1.86 5.23
C PHE A 87 20.49 2.00 6.72
N PRO A 88 20.52 3.24 7.25
CA PRO A 88 21.04 3.50 8.59
C PRO A 88 20.14 3.00 9.73
N CYS A 89 18.87 2.73 9.45
CA CYS A 89 17.87 2.33 10.46
C CYS A 89 17.64 0.82 10.55
N ILE A 90 18.52 -0.01 9.98
CA ILE A 90 18.44 -1.46 10.10
C ILE A 90 18.60 -1.88 11.57
N ARG A 91 17.59 -2.56 12.09
CA ARG A 91 17.52 -3.09 13.47
C ARG A 91 17.74 -4.58 13.54
N LEU A 92 17.54 -5.28 12.44
CA LEU A 92 17.73 -6.73 12.35
C LEU A 92 18.25 -7.09 10.96
N ALA A 93 19.42 -7.70 10.91
CA ALA A 93 19.91 -8.40 9.73
C ALA A 93 19.64 -9.91 9.83
N LEU A 94 19.12 -10.49 8.76
CA LEU A 94 18.90 -11.92 8.63
C LEU A 94 19.86 -12.48 7.59
N ILE A 95 20.80 -13.32 8.02
CA ILE A 95 21.63 -14.10 7.10
C ILE A 95 20.87 -15.38 6.78
N VAL A 96 20.34 -15.46 5.56
CA VAL A 96 19.47 -16.54 5.12
C VAL A 96 20.19 -17.37 4.07
N GLY A 97 20.19 -18.70 4.23
CA GLY A 97 20.85 -19.56 3.26
C GLY A 97 20.90 -21.03 3.64
N VAL A 98 21.92 -21.73 3.17
CA VAL A 98 22.15 -23.15 3.46
C VAL A 98 23.38 -23.39 4.33
N CYS A 99 23.39 -24.54 5.02
CA CYS A 99 24.50 -24.96 5.90
C CYS A 99 24.72 -26.47 5.86
N GLY A 100 25.85 -26.89 6.42
CA GLY A 100 26.09 -28.29 6.77
C GLY A 100 25.59 -28.57 8.19
N GLY A 101 24.76 -29.59 8.37
CA GLY A 101 24.20 -29.98 9.66
C GLY A 101 25.08 -30.99 10.41
N VAL A 102 24.98 -31.00 11.74
CA VAL A 102 25.65 -31.99 12.59
C VAL A 102 24.64 -33.07 13.00
N PRO A 103 24.71 -34.28 12.43
CA PRO A 103 23.69 -35.33 12.64
C PRO A 103 23.34 -35.62 14.10
N GLY A 104 24.35 -35.66 14.98
CA GLY A 104 24.22 -35.94 16.41
C GLY A 104 24.35 -34.70 17.31
N GLY A 105 24.24 -33.50 16.76
CA GLY A 105 24.44 -32.25 17.52
C GLY A 105 23.33 -31.95 18.53
N ILE A 106 22.17 -32.59 18.39
CA ILE A 106 21.03 -32.44 19.30
C ILE A 106 20.30 -33.77 19.48
N GLU A 107 19.60 -33.92 20.60
CA GLU A 107 18.69 -35.04 20.85
C GLU A 107 17.61 -35.10 19.75
N GLY A 108 17.34 -36.31 19.26
CA GLY A 108 16.47 -36.54 18.09
C GLY A 108 17.17 -36.37 16.73
N GLY A 109 18.36 -35.76 16.71
CA GLY A 109 19.23 -35.64 15.53
C GLY A 109 18.81 -34.57 14.52
N ILE A 110 19.79 -34.14 13.72
CA ILE A 110 19.59 -33.22 12.59
C ILE A 110 19.57 -33.99 11.29
N PHE A 111 18.63 -33.64 10.43
CA PHE A 111 18.40 -34.30 9.15
C PHE A 111 18.44 -33.29 7.99
N LEU A 112 18.68 -33.78 6.77
CA LEU A 112 18.68 -32.90 5.58
C LEU A 112 17.29 -32.28 5.38
N GLY A 113 17.26 -30.98 5.09
CA GLY A 113 16.05 -30.18 5.00
C GLY A 113 15.57 -29.55 6.31
N ASP A 114 16.18 -29.89 7.45
CA ASP A 114 15.94 -29.16 8.71
C ASP A 114 16.41 -27.71 8.62
N ILE A 115 15.83 -26.85 9.45
CA ILE A 115 16.17 -25.44 9.55
C ILE A 115 16.83 -25.18 10.90
N ILE A 116 17.90 -24.40 10.88
CA ILE A 116 18.68 -24.03 12.06
C ILE A 116 18.64 -22.51 12.20
N ILE A 117 18.21 -22.04 13.37
CA ILE A 117 18.26 -20.64 13.78
C ILE A 117 19.36 -20.46 14.81
N SER A 118 20.26 -19.51 14.59
CA SER A 118 21.37 -19.25 15.51
C SER A 118 20.87 -18.86 16.90
N GLY A 119 21.28 -19.63 17.90
CA GLY A 119 21.32 -19.17 19.29
C GLY A 119 22.61 -18.45 19.63
N GLU A 120 23.70 -18.86 18.99
CA GLU A 120 25.05 -18.34 19.18
C GLU A 120 25.89 -18.65 17.93
N ILE A 121 26.85 -17.78 17.60
CA ILE A 121 27.79 -17.97 16.52
C ILE A 121 29.19 -18.19 17.10
N LEU A 122 29.84 -19.27 16.68
CA LEU A 122 31.21 -19.62 17.05
C LEU A 122 32.14 -19.44 15.83
N PRO A 123 33.07 -18.46 15.83
CA PRO A 123 34.08 -18.34 14.79
C PRO A 123 35.14 -19.44 14.91
N TYR A 124 34.83 -20.65 14.45
CA TYR A 124 35.61 -21.85 14.74
C TYR A 124 36.97 -21.89 14.03
N ASP A 125 37.24 -21.04 13.04
CA ASP A 125 38.56 -20.93 12.42
C ASP A 125 39.37 -19.74 12.95
N PHE A 126 38.90 -19.09 14.01
CA PHE A 126 39.57 -17.96 14.65
C PHE A 126 40.19 -18.35 15.99
N GLY A 127 41.51 -18.41 16.03
CA GLY A 127 42.22 -18.95 17.18
C GLY A 127 43.73 -19.05 16.98
N LYS A 128 44.38 -19.73 17.91
CA LYS A 128 45.83 -19.97 17.91
C LYS A 128 46.07 -21.45 17.59
N GLN A 129 46.89 -21.71 16.58
CA GLN A 129 47.36 -23.06 16.28
C GLN A 129 48.59 -23.37 17.15
N PHE A 130 48.49 -24.43 17.96
CA PHE A 130 49.60 -25.07 18.64
C PHE A 130 49.96 -26.38 17.93
N PRO A 131 51.14 -26.98 18.18
CA PRO A 131 51.45 -28.31 17.68
C PRO A 131 50.35 -29.32 18.08
N GLY A 132 49.67 -29.91 17.08
CA GLY A 132 48.62 -30.92 17.30
C GLY A 132 47.25 -30.41 17.76
N SER A 133 47.10 -29.12 18.11
CA SER A 133 45.81 -28.59 18.60
C SER A 133 45.56 -27.15 18.19
N PHE A 134 44.32 -26.85 17.79
CA PHE A 134 43.86 -25.48 17.60
C PHE A 134 43.08 -25.03 18.84
N GLN A 135 43.48 -23.91 19.43
CA GLN A 135 42.75 -23.29 20.52
C GLN A 135 41.94 -22.12 19.95
N TYR A 136 40.62 -22.26 19.95
CA TYR A 136 39.73 -21.17 19.60
C TYR A 136 39.98 -20.00 20.54
N ARG A 137 39.96 -18.79 20.00
CA ARG A 137 40.03 -17.62 20.88
C ARG A 137 38.73 -17.59 21.68
N GLU A 138 38.83 -17.71 22.99
CA GLU A 138 37.71 -17.63 23.94
C GLU A 138 37.23 -16.19 24.04
N THR A 139 36.86 -15.59 22.90
CA THR A 139 36.11 -14.35 22.86
C THR A 139 34.66 -14.72 23.09
N ALA A 140 34.27 -14.70 24.37
CA ALA A 140 32.91 -14.84 24.90
C ALA A 140 31.86 -15.05 23.81
N SER A 141 31.43 -16.31 23.60
CA SER A 141 30.14 -16.70 23.01
C SER A 141 29.29 -15.49 22.61
N ARG A 142 29.48 -14.97 21.40
CA ARG A 142 28.87 -13.72 20.96
C ARG A 142 27.47 -14.03 20.46
N SER A 143 26.55 -14.27 21.41
CA SER A 143 25.13 -14.06 21.15
C SER A 143 25.00 -12.64 20.62
N SER A 144 24.29 -12.42 19.49
CA SER A 144 24.03 -11.06 18.98
C SER A 144 23.69 -10.18 20.19
N GLY A 145 24.60 -9.27 20.55
CA GLY A 145 24.62 -8.61 21.86
C GLY A 145 23.45 -7.65 22.09
N ASP A 146 22.52 -7.64 21.15
CA ASP A 146 21.32 -6.86 21.13
C ASP A 146 20.22 -7.52 21.98
N SER A 147 19.77 -6.80 22.99
CA SER A 147 18.74 -7.28 23.93
C SER A 147 17.40 -7.56 23.26
N GLU A 148 17.07 -6.86 22.17
CA GLU A 148 15.81 -7.05 21.45
C GLU A 148 15.83 -8.38 20.69
N VAL A 149 16.92 -8.66 19.97
CA VAL A 149 17.13 -9.94 19.27
C VAL A 149 17.09 -11.11 20.26
N GLN A 150 17.72 -10.97 21.43
CA GLN A 150 17.69 -12.02 22.47
C GLN A 150 16.31 -12.24 23.07
N ALA A 151 15.57 -11.17 23.37
CA ALA A 151 14.19 -11.27 23.85
C ALA A 151 13.29 -11.93 22.80
N PHE A 152 13.49 -11.60 21.53
CA PHE A 152 12.76 -12.18 20.43
C PHE A 152 13.08 -13.67 20.22
N LEU A 153 14.34 -14.09 20.29
CA LEU A 153 14.71 -15.50 20.29
C LEU A 153 14.03 -16.28 21.42
N ARG A 154 13.92 -15.70 22.63
CA ARG A 154 13.17 -16.31 23.74
C ARG A 154 11.67 -16.45 23.41
N LYS A 155 11.06 -15.45 22.78
CA LYS A 155 9.67 -15.51 22.29
C LYS A 155 9.50 -16.65 21.27
N LEU A 156 10.38 -16.76 20.29
CA LEU A 156 10.33 -17.82 19.26
C LEU A 156 10.51 -19.23 19.84
N ARG A 157 11.28 -19.38 20.92
CA ARG A 157 11.47 -20.64 21.63
C ARG A 157 10.29 -21.03 22.55
N SER A 158 9.42 -20.08 22.89
CA SER A 158 8.20 -20.39 23.65
C SER A 158 7.30 -21.37 22.89
N LEU A 159 6.45 -22.12 23.59
CA LEU A 159 5.56 -23.11 22.98
C LEU A 159 4.73 -22.51 21.83
N LYS A 160 4.01 -21.42 22.09
CA LYS A 160 3.18 -20.73 21.08
C LYS A 160 4.03 -20.12 19.96
N GLY A 161 5.18 -19.54 20.28
CA GLY A 161 6.08 -18.96 19.29
C GLY A 161 6.62 -20.02 18.33
N ARG A 162 6.99 -21.20 18.85
CA ARG A 162 7.49 -22.33 18.08
C ARG A 162 6.40 -22.98 17.24
N GLU A 163 5.19 -23.15 17.78
CA GLU A 163 4.03 -23.65 17.04
C GLU A 163 3.69 -22.74 15.85
N TYR A 164 3.62 -21.43 16.07
CA TYR A 164 3.39 -20.44 15.02
C TYR A 164 4.52 -20.47 13.98
N LEU A 165 5.77 -20.46 14.43
CA LEU A 165 6.94 -20.50 13.54
C LEU A 165 6.89 -21.73 12.63
N LEU A 166 6.63 -22.92 13.18
CA LEU A 166 6.56 -24.14 12.40
C LEU A 166 5.36 -24.15 11.44
N SER A 167 4.18 -23.76 11.89
CA SER A 167 2.96 -23.73 11.06
C SER A 167 3.08 -22.77 9.89
N ARG A 168 3.59 -21.55 10.13
CA ARG A 168 3.74 -20.54 9.09
C ARG A 168 4.91 -20.83 8.16
N THR A 169 5.99 -21.44 8.66
CA THR A 169 7.06 -21.95 7.79
C THR A 169 6.52 -22.97 6.79
N ASP A 170 5.69 -23.91 7.25
CA ASP A 170 5.06 -24.93 6.39
C ASP A 170 4.16 -24.31 5.32
N TYR A 171 3.34 -23.32 5.71
CA TYR A 171 2.52 -22.54 4.80
C TYR A 171 3.34 -21.82 3.71
N HIS A 172 4.37 -21.07 4.11
CA HIS A 172 5.21 -20.31 3.17
C HIS A 172 6.02 -21.22 2.26
N LEU A 173 6.52 -22.34 2.77
CA LEU A 173 7.25 -23.34 1.99
C LEU A 173 6.34 -24.02 0.96
N SER A 174 5.09 -24.32 1.33
CA SER A 174 4.08 -24.84 0.42
C SER A 174 3.73 -23.83 -0.67
N ALA A 175 3.53 -22.57 -0.31
CA ALA A 175 3.29 -21.49 -1.29
C ALA A 175 4.45 -21.35 -2.28
N LEU A 176 5.69 -21.45 -1.79
CA LEU A 176 6.88 -21.37 -2.64
C LEU A 176 6.92 -22.52 -3.66
N ARG A 177 6.57 -23.74 -3.25
CA ARG A 177 6.45 -24.91 -4.16
C ARG A 177 5.37 -24.77 -5.21
N THR A 178 4.23 -24.16 -4.85
CA THR A 178 3.16 -23.93 -5.84
C THR A 178 3.58 -22.95 -6.93
N ARG A 179 4.49 -22.02 -6.63
CA ARG A 179 5.05 -21.08 -7.61
C ARG A 179 6.10 -21.72 -8.50
N THR A 180 6.87 -22.67 -7.97
CA THR A 180 7.92 -23.37 -8.71
C THR A 180 8.29 -24.71 -8.07
N SER A 181 8.40 -25.74 -8.91
CA SER A 181 8.75 -27.11 -8.48
C SER A 181 10.19 -27.25 -7.99
N ASP A 182 11.05 -26.25 -8.22
CA ASP A 182 12.46 -26.23 -7.85
C ASP A 182 12.73 -26.43 -6.35
N TYR A 183 11.74 -26.13 -5.50
CA TYR A 183 11.85 -26.19 -4.04
C TYR A 183 11.04 -27.34 -3.44
N SER A 184 10.70 -28.33 -4.25
CA SER A 184 10.04 -29.56 -3.80
C SER A 184 10.92 -30.35 -2.85
N CYS A 185 10.31 -30.99 -1.85
CA CYS A 185 11.03 -31.86 -0.92
C CYS A 185 11.65 -33.04 -1.68
N PRO A 186 12.97 -33.26 -1.57
CA PRO A 186 13.59 -34.49 -2.05
C PRO A 186 13.00 -35.72 -1.31
N PRO A 187 12.99 -36.91 -1.95
CA PRO A 187 12.52 -38.13 -1.29
C PRO A 187 13.30 -38.43 -0.03
N ARG A 188 12.64 -38.98 1.00
CA ARG A 188 13.29 -39.30 2.30
C ARG A 188 14.51 -40.22 2.15
N GLN A 189 14.54 -41.10 1.15
CA GLN A 189 15.67 -42.01 0.87
C GLN A 189 16.93 -41.30 0.34
N SER A 190 16.80 -40.02 -0.05
CA SER A 190 17.92 -39.17 -0.44
C SER A 190 18.59 -38.50 0.75
N ASP A 191 18.06 -38.67 1.97
CA ASP A 191 18.75 -38.33 3.20
C ASP A 191 19.76 -39.44 3.54
N GLN A 192 21.01 -39.25 3.11
CA GLN A 192 22.07 -40.24 3.21
C GLN A 192 23.22 -39.70 4.07
N LEU A 193 23.40 -40.32 5.23
CA LEU A 193 24.52 -40.08 6.12
C LEU A 193 25.43 -41.31 6.12
N PHE A 194 26.71 -41.11 5.82
CA PHE A 194 27.71 -42.16 5.96
C PHE A 194 28.39 -42.08 7.32
N GLU A 195 29.02 -43.19 7.73
CA GLU A 195 29.93 -43.20 8.87
C GLU A 195 30.96 -42.06 8.79
N PRO A 196 31.27 -41.35 9.90
CA PRO A 196 32.18 -40.19 9.88
C PRO A 196 33.60 -40.50 9.37
N ASN A 197 34.01 -41.77 9.50
CA ASN A 197 35.33 -42.28 9.12
C ASN A 197 35.37 -42.79 7.68
N TYR A 198 34.21 -42.92 7.04
CA TYR A 198 34.11 -43.36 5.66
C TYR A 198 34.40 -42.18 4.73
N HIS A 199 35.32 -42.36 3.80
CA HIS A 199 35.82 -41.28 2.97
C HIS A 199 35.27 -41.39 1.55
N HIS A 200 34.78 -40.28 1.02
CA HIS A 200 34.34 -40.16 -0.37
C HIS A 200 35.53 -40.17 -1.35
N LYS A 201 35.88 -41.35 -1.85
CA LYS A 201 37.05 -41.58 -2.72
C LYS A 201 36.83 -42.70 -3.74
N HIS A 202 37.77 -42.86 -4.68
CA HIS A 202 37.81 -44.08 -5.49
C HIS A 202 38.23 -45.25 -4.59
N HIS A 203 37.36 -46.26 -4.47
CA HIS A 203 37.62 -47.45 -3.64
C HIS A 203 38.48 -48.51 -4.35
N ASP A 204 38.56 -48.44 -5.68
CA ASP A 204 39.43 -49.30 -6.46
C ASP A 204 40.84 -48.68 -6.57
N ASN A 205 41.74 -49.13 -5.69
CA ASN A 205 43.14 -48.68 -5.65
C ASN A 205 43.88 -48.91 -6.98
N SER A 206 43.45 -49.89 -7.79
CA SER A 206 44.06 -50.15 -9.10
C SER A 206 43.76 -49.04 -10.13
N LYS A 207 42.63 -48.33 -9.96
CA LYS A 207 42.14 -47.30 -10.90
C LYS A 207 42.52 -45.87 -10.51
N CYS A 208 43.03 -45.63 -9.30
CA CYS A 208 43.46 -44.29 -8.88
C CYS A 208 44.63 -44.31 -7.89
N LYS A 209 45.85 -44.05 -8.38
CA LYS A 209 47.07 -43.96 -7.56
C LYS A 209 47.08 -42.81 -6.54
N THR A 210 46.17 -41.84 -6.67
CA THR A 210 46.11 -40.64 -5.81
C THR A 210 45.17 -40.82 -4.63
N CYS A 211 44.14 -41.66 -4.77
CA CYS A 211 43.26 -42.00 -3.67
C CYS A 211 43.98 -43.01 -2.77
N GLY A 212 43.99 -42.75 -1.47
CA GLY A 212 44.63 -43.60 -0.47
C GLY A 212 43.72 -43.76 0.74
N GLU A 213 44.23 -44.28 1.85
CA GLU A 213 43.44 -44.54 3.05
C GLU A 213 42.71 -43.28 3.56
N ASN A 214 43.45 -42.16 3.70
CA ASN A 214 42.94 -40.86 4.17
C ASN A 214 43.03 -39.76 3.10
N LYS A 215 43.07 -40.11 1.80
CA LYS A 215 43.26 -39.15 0.71
C LYS A 215 42.28 -39.38 -0.43
N SER A 216 41.60 -38.32 -0.85
CA SER A 216 40.71 -38.31 -2.01
C SER A 216 41.26 -37.37 -3.08
N CYS A 217 41.29 -37.81 -4.34
CA CYS A 217 41.77 -36.99 -5.44
C CYS A 217 40.72 -35.96 -5.89
N LYS A 218 41.13 -34.89 -6.58
CA LYS A 218 40.21 -33.83 -7.03
C LYS A 218 39.03 -34.34 -7.88
N LYS A 219 39.21 -35.43 -8.64
CA LYS A 219 38.14 -36.06 -9.42
C LYS A 219 37.09 -36.72 -8.52
N ALA A 220 37.55 -37.49 -7.52
CA ALA A 220 36.66 -38.12 -6.56
C ALA A 220 35.90 -37.10 -5.71
N GLN A 221 36.56 -36.04 -5.24
CA GLN A 221 35.94 -34.96 -4.46
C GLN A 221 34.79 -34.24 -5.19
N LYS A 222 34.73 -34.31 -6.52
CA LYS A 222 33.66 -33.72 -7.34
C LYS A 222 32.65 -34.74 -7.86
N ALA A 223 32.96 -36.04 -7.76
CA ALA A 223 32.10 -37.12 -8.22
C ALA A 223 30.94 -37.36 -7.24
N THR A 224 29.85 -37.95 -7.73
CA THR A 224 28.74 -38.37 -6.86
C THR A 224 29.05 -39.69 -6.16
N CYS A 225 28.39 -39.97 -5.04
CA CYS A 225 28.55 -41.25 -4.34
C CYS A 225 28.17 -42.44 -5.24
N LYS A 226 27.19 -42.26 -6.14
CA LYS A 226 26.83 -43.25 -7.17
C LYS A 226 27.97 -43.49 -8.17
N ALA A 227 28.65 -42.45 -8.62
CA ALA A 227 29.77 -42.56 -9.56
C ALA A 227 30.99 -43.24 -8.93
N LEU A 228 31.27 -42.96 -7.65
CA LEU A 228 32.35 -43.61 -6.91
C LEU A 228 31.99 -45.00 -6.36
N ARG A 229 30.71 -45.38 -6.44
CA ARG A 229 30.16 -46.60 -5.86
C ARG A 229 30.47 -46.68 -4.36
N CYS A 230 30.17 -45.59 -3.65
CA CYS A 230 30.23 -45.58 -2.20
C CYS A 230 29.39 -46.73 -1.63
N ASP A 231 29.97 -47.39 -0.64
CA ASP A 231 29.46 -48.58 0.02
C ASP A 231 28.23 -48.22 0.85
N ARG A 232 27.09 -48.81 0.48
CA ARG A 232 25.82 -48.54 1.14
C ARG A 232 25.71 -49.18 2.52
N GLU A 233 26.54 -50.17 2.83
CA GLU A 233 26.58 -50.79 4.17
C GLU A 233 27.17 -49.82 5.20
N ARG A 234 27.92 -48.82 4.76
CA ARG A 234 28.47 -47.73 5.58
C ARG A 234 27.49 -46.58 5.83
N LEU A 235 26.24 -46.69 5.37
CA LEU A 235 25.21 -45.72 5.65
C LEU A 235 24.69 -45.91 7.08
N ILE A 236 24.62 -44.82 7.83
CA ILE A 236 24.00 -44.80 9.15
C ILE A 236 22.49 -44.84 8.97
N VAL A 237 21.87 -45.95 9.42
CA VAL A 237 20.42 -46.10 9.42
C VAL A 237 19.82 -45.09 10.39
N ARG A 238 18.94 -44.23 9.86
CA ARG A 238 18.24 -43.21 10.64
C ARG A 238 16.85 -42.95 10.10
N SER A 239 15.92 -42.65 11.00
CA SER A 239 14.53 -42.35 10.67
C SER A 239 14.05 -41.11 11.41
N ARG A 240 13.39 -40.19 10.70
CA ARG A 240 12.66 -39.09 11.32
C ARG A 240 11.44 -39.63 12.06
N SER A 241 11.29 -39.28 13.33
CA SER A 241 10.09 -39.58 14.13
C SER A 241 8.88 -38.72 13.72
N SER A 242 9.13 -37.51 13.20
CA SER A 242 8.10 -36.56 12.79
C SER A 242 7.48 -36.91 11.44
N GLN A 243 6.17 -36.69 11.31
CA GLN A 243 5.48 -36.72 10.01
C GLN A 243 5.82 -35.50 9.15
N ARG A 244 6.26 -34.38 9.75
CA ARG A 244 6.65 -33.16 9.00
C ARG A 244 7.94 -33.40 8.21
N GLU A 245 8.06 -32.69 7.10
CA GLU A 245 9.22 -32.78 6.20
C GLU A 245 10.48 -32.13 6.78
N PHE A 246 10.33 -31.15 7.68
CA PHE A 246 11.42 -30.44 8.32
C PHE A 246 11.16 -30.25 9.83
N SER A 247 12.22 -29.96 10.57
CA SER A 247 12.19 -29.45 11.95
C SER A 247 12.95 -28.14 12.06
N VAL A 248 12.59 -27.30 13.03
CA VAL A 248 13.31 -26.04 13.34
C VAL A 248 14.10 -26.22 14.63
N HIS A 249 15.40 -26.05 14.56
CA HIS A 249 16.33 -26.20 15.67
C HIS A 249 16.95 -24.86 16.04
N PHE A 250 17.12 -24.61 17.34
CA PHE A 250 17.86 -23.44 17.84
C PHE A 250 19.15 -23.94 18.48
N GLY A 251 20.30 -23.41 18.06
CA GLY A 251 21.56 -23.85 18.62
C GLY A 251 22.77 -23.06 18.15
N ARG A 252 23.94 -23.48 18.62
CA ARG A 252 25.22 -22.86 18.29
C ARG A 252 25.65 -23.27 16.88
N ILE A 253 26.06 -22.30 16.07
CA ILE A 253 26.51 -22.51 14.70
C ILE A 253 28.01 -22.18 14.59
N ALA A 254 28.79 -23.10 14.05
CA ALA A 254 30.19 -22.89 13.71
C ALA A 254 30.29 -22.09 12.40
N SER A 255 30.86 -20.89 12.46
CA SER A 255 31.06 -20.00 11.32
C SER A 255 32.53 -19.88 10.96
N GLY A 256 32.91 -20.06 9.69
CA GLY A 256 34.30 -19.97 9.24
C GLY A 256 34.44 -19.93 7.73
N ASP A 257 35.59 -19.48 7.21
CA ASP A 257 35.89 -19.46 5.77
C ASP A 257 36.30 -20.85 5.24
N THR A 258 36.49 -21.82 6.13
CA THR A 258 36.74 -23.21 5.74
C THR A 258 35.42 -23.94 5.50
N VAL A 259 35.30 -24.59 4.34
CA VAL A 259 34.17 -25.50 4.08
C VAL A 259 34.44 -26.82 4.80
N MET A 260 33.63 -27.15 5.81
CA MET A 260 33.74 -28.42 6.53
C MET A 260 33.34 -29.61 5.63
N LYS A 261 34.29 -30.51 5.37
CA LYS A 261 34.12 -31.71 4.53
C LYS A 261 34.67 -32.97 5.18
N SER A 262 34.83 -32.96 6.50
CA SER A 262 35.41 -34.06 7.27
C SER A 262 34.44 -34.43 8.39
N GLY A 263 33.81 -35.61 8.29
CA GLY A 263 32.87 -36.08 9.30
C GLY A 263 33.52 -36.22 10.67
N LYS A 264 34.77 -36.72 10.73
CA LYS A 264 35.59 -36.79 11.95
C LYS A 264 35.81 -35.43 12.60
N ASP A 265 36.24 -34.44 11.81
CA ASP A 265 36.52 -33.11 12.35
C ASP A 265 35.25 -32.39 12.77
N ARG A 266 34.17 -32.53 11.98
CA ARG A 266 32.83 -32.06 12.33
C ARG A 266 32.40 -32.59 13.69
N ASP A 267 32.45 -33.91 13.89
CA ASP A 267 32.00 -34.54 15.14
C ASP A 267 32.88 -34.12 16.31
N ARG A 268 34.21 -34.09 16.14
CA ARG A 268 35.14 -33.59 17.16
C ARG A 268 34.83 -32.16 17.60
N ILE A 269 34.54 -31.27 16.66
CA ILE A 269 34.20 -29.87 16.95
C ILE A 269 32.81 -29.80 17.59
N ALA A 270 31.84 -30.56 17.10
CA ALA A 270 30.50 -30.63 17.69
C ALA A 270 30.51 -31.14 19.13
N ASP A 271 31.28 -32.18 19.42
CA ASP A 271 31.38 -32.75 20.76
C ASP A 271 32.01 -31.78 21.76
N LYS A 272 33.06 -31.08 21.31
CA LYS A 272 33.80 -30.12 22.14
C LYS A 272 33.02 -28.82 22.33
N GLU A 273 32.53 -28.23 21.25
CA GLU A 273 31.99 -26.87 21.23
C GLU A 273 30.46 -26.82 21.20
N LYS A 274 29.78 -27.97 21.16
CA LYS A 274 28.32 -28.11 21.14
C LYS A 274 27.65 -27.39 19.98
N VAL A 275 28.31 -27.38 18.81
CA VAL A 275 27.77 -26.82 17.57
C VAL A 275 26.86 -27.81 16.87
N ILE A 276 25.81 -27.30 16.24
CA ILE A 276 24.80 -28.10 15.54
C ILE A 276 24.83 -27.90 14.01
N ALA A 277 25.58 -26.92 13.53
CA ALA A 277 25.72 -26.60 12.11
C ALA A 277 27.06 -25.93 11.80
N PHE A 278 27.44 -25.97 10.52
CA PHE A 278 28.58 -25.26 9.94
C PHE A 278 28.12 -24.37 8.78
N GLU A 279 28.47 -23.09 8.82
CA GLU A 279 28.24 -22.09 7.75
C GLU A 279 29.42 -21.11 7.64
N MET A 280 29.38 -20.13 6.73
CA MET A 280 30.56 -19.36 6.34
C MET A 280 30.43 -17.83 6.46
N GLU A 281 29.28 -17.30 6.85
CA GLU A 281 29.00 -15.85 6.79
C GLU A 281 28.78 -15.22 8.17
N GLY A 282 28.12 -15.93 9.07
CA GLY A 282 27.56 -15.41 10.33
C GLY A 282 28.56 -14.67 11.23
N ALA A 283 29.79 -15.15 11.35
CA ALA A 283 30.80 -14.48 12.17
C ALA A 283 31.35 -13.19 11.56
N GLY A 284 31.15 -12.94 10.26
CA GLY A 284 31.62 -11.74 9.57
C GLY A 284 30.81 -10.48 9.88
N ILE A 285 29.52 -10.62 10.18
CA ILE A 285 28.62 -9.48 10.48
C ILE A 285 28.67 -9.05 11.95
N ASP A 286 29.29 -9.85 12.80
CA ASP A 286 29.34 -9.58 14.23
C ASP A 286 29.98 -8.21 14.55
N GLY A 287 29.31 -7.43 15.40
CA GLY A 287 29.70 -6.05 15.74
C GLY A 287 29.33 -4.98 14.70
N ILE A 288 28.70 -5.33 13.57
CA ILE A 288 28.25 -4.34 12.56
C ILE A 288 26.80 -3.90 12.82
N MET A 289 25.88 -4.85 13.02
CA MET A 289 24.47 -4.61 13.33
C MET A 289 23.85 -5.83 14.04
N PRO A 290 22.71 -5.69 14.73
CA PRO A 290 22.01 -6.84 15.31
C PRO A 290 21.61 -7.84 14.22
N PHE A 291 21.78 -9.13 14.46
CA PHE A 291 21.60 -10.13 13.40
C PHE A 291 21.16 -11.50 13.93
N LEU A 292 20.53 -12.28 13.04
CA LEU A 292 20.26 -13.71 13.21
C LEU A 292 20.65 -14.47 11.94
N VAL A 293 21.08 -15.71 12.13
CA VAL A 293 21.41 -16.64 11.04
C VAL A 293 20.30 -17.69 10.95
N ILE A 294 19.72 -17.86 9.77
CA ILE A 294 18.67 -18.84 9.47
C ILE A 294 19.16 -19.69 8.30
N LYS A 295 19.45 -20.96 8.56
CA LYS A 295 20.05 -21.84 7.55
C LYS A 295 19.30 -23.14 7.40
N GLY A 296 19.07 -23.57 6.15
CA GLY A 296 18.56 -24.89 5.83
C GLY A 296 19.71 -25.89 5.68
N VAL A 297 19.53 -27.11 6.19
CA VAL A 297 20.56 -28.16 6.18
C VAL A 297 20.59 -28.86 4.83
N CYS A 298 21.59 -28.57 3.99
CA CYS A 298 21.70 -29.16 2.65
C CYS A 298 22.71 -30.32 2.54
N ASP A 299 23.57 -30.49 3.54
CA ASP A 299 24.54 -31.57 3.65
C ASP A 299 24.92 -31.80 5.11
N TYR A 300 25.77 -32.79 5.38
CA TYR A 300 26.20 -33.16 6.74
C TYR A 300 27.61 -32.69 7.09
N ALA A 301 28.11 -31.63 6.44
CA ALA A 301 29.47 -31.11 6.67
C ALA A 301 30.55 -32.21 6.54
N ASP A 302 30.41 -33.10 5.57
CA ASP A 302 31.29 -34.24 5.36
C ASP A 302 31.74 -34.35 3.88
N SER A 303 32.47 -35.42 3.58
CA SER A 303 33.02 -35.62 2.23
C SER A 303 31.98 -36.09 1.21
N HIS A 304 30.78 -36.51 1.63
CA HIS A 304 29.72 -37.06 0.78
C HIS A 304 28.68 -36.01 0.36
N LYS A 305 28.96 -34.73 0.64
CA LYS A 305 28.16 -33.58 0.23
C LYS A 305 27.71 -33.66 -1.22
N ASN A 306 26.41 -33.45 -1.44
CA ASN A 306 25.79 -33.34 -2.76
C ASN A 306 24.86 -32.11 -2.81
N LYS A 307 24.30 -31.81 -3.98
CA LYS A 307 23.46 -30.62 -4.20
C LYS A 307 21.95 -30.89 -4.21
N ILE A 308 21.52 -32.13 -3.96
CA ILE A 308 20.10 -32.54 -4.10
C ILE A 308 19.20 -31.72 -3.18
N TRP A 309 19.65 -31.51 -1.95
CA TRP A 309 18.88 -30.80 -0.92
C TRP A 309 19.04 -29.28 -0.96
N GLN A 310 19.91 -28.74 -1.81
CA GLN A 310 20.35 -27.34 -1.72
C GLN A 310 19.21 -26.35 -1.99
N LYS A 311 18.44 -26.55 -3.08
CA LYS A 311 17.29 -25.67 -3.40
C LYS A 311 16.21 -25.76 -2.33
N TYR A 312 15.78 -26.97 -1.97
CA TYR A 312 14.80 -27.20 -0.90
C TYR A 312 15.21 -26.51 0.40
N SER A 313 16.45 -26.69 0.83
CA SER A 313 16.96 -26.13 2.08
C SER A 313 17.00 -24.62 2.06
N ALA A 314 17.36 -24.01 0.93
CA ALA A 314 17.28 -22.56 0.74
C ALA A 314 15.82 -22.07 0.84
N GLY A 315 14.88 -22.76 0.19
CA GLY A 315 13.44 -22.48 0.30
C GLY A 315 12.90 -22.61 1.72
N ALA A 316 13.28 -23.67 2.44
CA ALA A 316 12.90 -23.90 3.83
C ALA A 316 13.43 -22.80 4.76
N ALA A 317 14.69 -22.38 4.58
CA ALA A 317 15.27 -21.26 5.32
C ALA A 317 14.55 -19.93 5.04
N ALA A 318 14.26 -19.63 3.76
CA ALA A 318 13.54 -18.43 3.36
C ALA A 318 12.09 -18.42 3.89
N ALA A 319 11.39 -19.56 3.82
CA ALA A 319 10.06 -19.70 4.40
C ALA A 319 10.06 -19.46 5.92
N CYS A 320 11.08 -19.99 6.61
CA CYS A 320 11.26 -19.77 8.04
C CYS A 320 11.58 -18.32 8.38
N MET A 321 12.42 -17.67 7.57
CA MET A 321 12.70 -16.23 7.67
C MET A 321 11.41 -15.41 7.60
N LYS A 322 10.53 -15.66 6.62
CA LYS A 322 9.25 -14.95 6.51
C LYS A 322 8.36 -15.21 7.73
N SER A 323 8.25 -16.46 8.16
CA SER A 323 7.50 -16.83 9.36
C SER A 323 8.04 -16.17 10.64
N LEU A 324 9.35 -16.01 10.75
CA LEU A 324 10.01 -15.31 11.84
C LEU A 324 9.69 -13.81 11.80
N LEU A 325 9.79 -13.17 10.63
CA LEU A 325 9.49 -11.74 10.48
C LEU A 325 8.03 -11.39 10.83
N GLU A 326 7.07 -12.29 10.61
CA GLU A 326 5.68 -12.11 11.05
C GLU A 326 5.54 -11.99 12.58
N GLN A 327 6.51 -12.48 13.35
CA GLN A 327 6.54 -12.36 14.81
C GLN A 327 7.43 -11.22 15.32
N TRP A 328 8.25 -10.61 14.45
CA TRP A 328 9.13 -9.48 14.77
C TRP A 328 8.31 -8.19 14.87
N ALA A 329 8.58 -7.38 15.90
CA ALA A 329 7.77 -6.19 16.19
C ALA A 329 8.06 -5.03 15.23
N VAL A 330 7.00 -4.42 14.72
CA VAL A 330 7.06 -3.15 13.96
C VAL A 330 7.20 -1.99 14.96
N ILE A 331 7.96 -0.95 14.61
CA ILE A 331 8.01 0.29 15.40
C ILE A 331 6.85 1.20 15.01
N ASP A 332 6.23 1.82 16.02
CA ASP A 332 5.37 2.98 15.82
C ASP A 332 6.20 4.14 15.23
N GLN A 333 6.00 4.42 13.94
CA GLN A 333 6.60 5.57 13.29
C GLN A 333 5.90 6.84 13.78
N PHE A 334 6.33 7.39 14.93
CA PHE A 334 5.98 8.75 15.30
C PHE A 334 6.57 9.67 14.24
N GLU A 335 5.73 10.44 13.54
CA GLU A 335 6.18 11.51 12.65
C GLU A 335 7.18 12.38 13.42
N LYS A 336 8.47 12.29 13.08
CA LYS A 336 9.47 13.25 13.53
C LYS A 336 8.99 14.61 13.00
N ARG A 337 8.40 15.43 13.87
CA ARG A 337 8.17 16.85 13.56
C ARG A 337 9.51 17.41 13.06
N PRO A 338 9.55 18.10 11.91
CA PRO A 338 10.79 18.70 11.44
C PRO A 338 11.34 19.59 12.55
N LYS A 339 12.55 19.27 13.02
CA LYS A 339 13.29 20.17 13.91
C LYS A 339 13.55 21.43 13.11
N GLN A 340 12.95 22.55 13.51
CA GLN A 340 13.34 23.85 12.98
C GLN A 340 14.85 24.02 13.21
N PRO A 341 15.62 24.48 12.20
CA PRO A 341 17.02 24.81 12.40
C PRO A 341 17.11 25.86 13.51
N ARG A 342 17.93 25.59 14.53
CA ARG A 342 18.33 26.63 15.46
C ARG A 342 19.32 27.52 14.72
N ASP A 343 18.95 28.77 14.52
CA ASP A 343 19.91 29.84 14.21
C ASP A 343 20.95 29.89 15.33
N SER A 344 22.18 29.54 14.98
CA SER A 344 23.36 29.91 15.75
C SER A 344 24.37 30.51 14.78
N SER A 345 24.20 31.82 14.56
CA SER A 345 25.23 32.70 14.07
C SER A 345 26.37 32.77 15.09
N GLN A 346 27.48 32.09 14.81
CA GLN A 346 28.80 32.50 15.31
C GLN A 346 29.84 32.26 14.22
N GLU A 347 30.38 33.38 13.75
CA GLU A 347 31.56 33.48 12.92
C GLU A 347 32.78 32.89 13.64
N SER A 348 33.64 32.16 12.90
CA SER A 348 35.09 32.23 13.10
C SER A 348 35.84 31.62 11.92
N HIS A 349 36.62 32.50 11.27
CA HIS A 349 37.68 32.33 10.28
C HIS A 349 38.55 31.06 10.33
N CYS A 350 38.98 30.57 9.16
CA CYS A 350 40.40 30.49 8.71
C CYS A 350 40.55 29.81 7.31
N PRO A 351 41.72 29.88 6.61
CA PRO A 351 41.75 30.52 5.29
C PRO A 351 42.47 29.75 4.16
N ILE A 352 42.33 30.27 2.93
CA ILE A 352 43.36 30.40 1.87
C ILE A 352 43.73 29.20 0.94
N GLN A 353 43.48 29.49 -0.36
CA GLN A 353 44.24 29.27 -1.61
C GLN A 353 44.39 27.89 -2.29
N GLU A 354 43.74 27.82 -3.46
CA GLU A 354 44.31 27.70 -4.82
C GLU A 354 45.64 26.97 -5.02
N THR A 355 45.59 25.96 -5.91
CA THR A 355 46.50 25.92 -7.09
C THR A 355 45.78 25.31 -8.28
N ALA A 356 45.61 26.11 -9.33
CA ALA A 356 45.31 25.67 -10.69
C ALA A 356 46.60 25.59 -11.53
N SER A 357 46.55 24.75 -12.57
CA SER A 357 47.30 24.85 -13.86
C SER A 357 48.52 23.95 -14.09
N LYS A 358 48.39 23.09 -15.10
CA LYS A 358 49.35 22.87 -16.22
C LYS A 358 48.62 22.13 -17.36
N VAL A 359 48.08 22.84 -18.36
CA VAL A 359 48.67 23.27 -19.66
C VAL A 359 48.32 22.31 -20.82
N CYS A 360 47.61 22.84 -21.81
CA CYS A 360 47.31 22.30 -23.14
C CYS A 360 48.54 22.21 -24.06
N ALA A 361 48.57 21.25 -25.00
CA ALA A 361 48.40 21.49 -26.46
C ALA A 361 49.00 20.38 -27.35
N LEU A 362 48.43 20.28 -28.57
CA LEU A 362 48.79 19.51 -29.79
C LEU A 362 48.06 18.15 -29.94
N SER A 363 47.33 17.83 -31.01
CA SER A 363 47.05 18.50 -32.28
C SER A 363 45.79 17.91 -32.95
N SER A 364 45.07 18.76 -33.66
CA SER A 364 43.86 18.57 -34.48
C SER A 364 43.88 17.49 -35.58
N ARG A 365 42.71 16.90 -35.86
CA ARG A 365 42.16 16.75 -37.22
C ARG A 365 40.62 16.72 -37.18
N ARG A 366 40.02 17.41 -38.16
CA ARG A 366 38.62 17.82 -38.30
C ARG A 366 37.70 16.67 -38.70
N GLU A 367 36.48 16.68 -38.15
CA GLU A 367 35.24 16.46 -38.90
C GLU A 367 34.12 17.30 -38.24
N GLU A 368 33.41 18.06 -39.07
CA GLU A 368 32.46 19.11 -38.72
C GLU A 368 31.07 18.53 -38.45
N GLY A 369 30.39 18.99 -37.41
CA GLY A 369 28.97 18.67 -37.20
C GLY A 369 28.41 19.05 -35.83
N CYS A 370 27.98 20.31 -35.69
CA CYS A 370 27.00 20.82 -34.73
C CYS A 370 27.24 20.56 -33.22
N HIS A 371 28.17 21.32 -32.62
CA HIS A 371 28.15 21.60 -31.18
C HIS A 371 27.92 23.09 -30.96
N SER A 372 26.78 23.47 -30.36
CA SER A 372 26.64 24.75 -29.68
C SER A 372 27.22 24.60 -28.26
N GLN A 373 28.12 25.51 -27.89
CA GLN A 373 28.75 25.57 -26.57
C GLN A 373 27.78 26.24 -25.59
N TYR A 374 27.49 25.57 -24.46
CA TYR A 374 26.77 26.17 -23.35
C TYR A 374 27.75 26.86 -22.39
N ASN A 375 27.54 28.16 -22.18
CA ASN A 375 28.27 29.01 -21.24
C ASN A 375 27.34 29.24 -20.03
N PRO A 376 27.74 28.93 -18.79
CA PRO A 376 26.86 28.99 -17.65
C PRO A 376 26.85 30.42 -17.10
N ASP A 377 25.99 31.29 -17.64
CA ASP A 377 25.49 32.51 -17.00
C ASP A 377 24.60 33.29 -17.99
N THR A 378 23.34 32.87 -18.16
CA THR A 378 22.18 33.72 -18.54
C THR A 378 20.90 32.88 -18.49
N SER A 379 20.10 33.03 -17.43
CA SER A 379 18.78 32.46 -17.30
C SER A 379 17.74 33.42 -17.91
N ASP A 380 17.39 33.20 -19.17
CA ASP A 380 16.08 33.51 -19.77
C ASP A 380 16.17 33.15 -21.27
N GLY A 381 15.41 32.13 -21.71
CA GLY A 381 15.28 31.75 -23.14
C GLY A 381 15.81 30.38 -23.58
N GLU A 382 16.09 29.43 -22.67
CA GLU A 382 16.62 28.09 -23.01
C GLU A 382 15.62 27.22 -23.79
N LEU A 383 14.33 27.30 -23.47
CA LEU A 383 13.29 26.50 -24.14
C LEU A 383 13.18 26.83 -25.64
N LEU A 384 13.39 28.10 -26.00
CA LEU A 384 13.36 28.57 -27.39
C LEU A 384 14.55 28.08 -28.21
N GLN A 385 15.67 27.73 -27.57
CA GLN A 385 16.85 27.15 -28.22
C GLN A 385 16.71 25.63 -28.41
N VAL A 386 16.06 24.94 -27.46
CA VAL A 386 15.91 23.48 -27.47
C VAL A 386 14.84 23.00 -28.46
N LEU A 387 13.74 23.74 -28.66
CA LEU A 387 12.64 23.32 -29.53
C LEU A 387 13.05 23.12 -31.02
N PRO A 388 13.85 24.01 -31.65
CA PRO A 388 14.40 23.76 -32.99
C PRO A 388 15.35 22.55 -33.06
N GLU A 389 16.12 22.29 -32.00
CA GLU A 389 17.02 21.13 -31.92
C GLU A 389 16.25 19.81 -31.85
N ILE A 390 15.11 19.79 -31.16
CA ILE A 390 14.20 18.64 -31.12
C ILE A 390 13.63 18.35 -32.51
N ASP A 391 13.16 19.35 -33.26
CA ASP A 391 12.68 19.15 -34.63
C ASP A 391 13.78 18.63 -35.57
N SER A 392 15.01 19.13 -35.41
CA SER A 392 16.19 18.63 -36.13
C SER A 392 16.50 17.17 -35.78
N SER A 393 16.45 16.82 -34.50
CA SER A 393 16.68 15.46 -33.98
C SER A 393 15.63 14.47 -34.50
N PHE A 394 14.35 14.85 -34.51
CA PHE A 394 13.30 14.05 -35.14
C PHE A 394 13.57 13.82 -36.63
N LYS A 395 13.98 14.85 -37.39
CA LYS A 395 14.35 14.69 -38.80
C LYS A 395 15.53 13.73 -38.97
N CYS A 396 16.53 13.80 -38.09
CA CYS A 396 17.71 12.93 -38.12
C CYS A 396 17.34 11.47 -37.87
N VAL A 397 16.54 11.21 -36.82
CA VAL A 397 16.05 9.86 -36.48
C VAL A 397 15.18 9.29 -37.61
N ILE A 398 14.26 10.08 -38.17
CA ILE A 398 13.40 9.66 -39.29
C ILE A 398 14.22 9.35 -40.55
N LYS A 399 15.30 10.10 -40.79
CA LYS A 399 16.24 9.82 -41.89
C LYS A 399 17.03 8.54 -41.61
N SER A 400 17.54 8.36 -40.40
CA SER A 400 18.26 7.15 -39.97
C SER A 400 17.40 5.89 -40.11
N LEU A 401 16.13 5.93 -39.68
CA LEU A 401 15.19 4.81 -39.86
C LEU A 401 14.89 4.50 -41.33
N ARG A 402 14.95 5.51 -42.21
CA ARG A 402 14.79 5.32 -43.66
C ARG A 402 16.01 4.64 -44.27
N GLU A 403 17.20 5.07 -43.87
CA GLU A 403 18.48 4.49 -44.32
C GLU A 403 18.64 3.03 -43.84
N HIS A 404 18.07 2.69 -42.69
CA HIS A 404 18.15 1.35 -42.09
C HIS A 404 16.88 0.51 -42.29
N ARG A 405 16.02 0.87 -43.26
CA ARG A 405 14.70 0.23 -43.46
C ARG A 405 14.78 -1.27 -43.73
N GLU A 406 15.87 -1.73 -44.34
CA GLU A 406 16.12 -3.14 -44.66
C GLU A 406 16.29 -4.05 -43.42
N TYR A 407 16.65 -3.47 -42.27
CA TYR A 407 16.83 -4.18 -40.99
C TYR A 407 15.55 -4.17 -40.12
N LEU A 408 14.51 -3.45 -40.54
CA LEU A 408 13.27 -3.32 -39.78
C LEU A 408 12.18 -4.28 -40.28
N PRO A 409 11.33 -4.82 -39.39
CA PRO A 409 10.18 -5.63 -39.78
C PRO A 409 9.24 -4.89 -40.74
N ARG A 410 8.58 -5.62 -41.66
CA ARG A 410 7.67 -5.02 -42.66
C ARG A 410 6.45 -4.36 -42.01
N ASP A 411 6.02 -4.90 -40.87
CA ASP A 411 4.89 -4.48 -40.03
C ASP A 411 5.23 -3.37 -39.02
N ALA A 412 6.51 -3.00 -38.89
CA ALA A 412 6.93 -1.93 -37.99
C ALA A 412 6.79 -0.55 -38.66
N ASP A 413 5.73 0.20 -38.34
CA ASP A 413 5.50 1.56 -38.84
C ASP A 413 6.04 2.66 -37.92
N LEU A 414 7.26 2.44 -37.42
CA LEU A 414 7.95 3.34 -36.47
C LEU A 414 8.18 4.75 -37.04
N LYS A 415 8.31 4.83 -38.38
CA LYS A 415 8.52 6.08 -39.10
C LYS A 415 7.27 6.96 -39.06
N GLU A 416 6.09 6.41 -39.31
CA GLU A 416 4.85 7.19 -39.23
C GLU A 416 4.53 7.56 -37.77
N MET A 417 4.82 6.68 -36.81
CA MET A 417 4.69 7.01 -35.39
C MET A 417 5.54 8.23 -35.01
N LEU A 418 6.83 8.26 -35.36
CA LEU A 418 7.71 9.40 -35.07
C LEU A 418 7.36 10.67 -35.85
N LYS A 419 6.80 10.55 -37.06
CA LYS A 419 6.25 11.70 -37.79
C LYS A 419 5.05 12.31 -37.08
N ASN A 420 4.15 11.48 -36.56
CA ASN A 420 2.99 11.94 -35.79
C ASN A 420 3.45 12.64 -34.50
N GLN A 421 4.41 12.06 -33.77
CA GLN A 421 4.97 12.69 -32.58
C GLN A 421 5.68 14.02 -32.90
N ARG A 422 6.47 14.07 -33.98
CA ARG A 422 7.10 15.31 -34.45
C ARG A 422 6.08 16.40 -34.80
N PHE A 423 4.97 16.03 -35.44
CA PHE A 423 3.88 16.95 -35.77
C PHE A 423 3.24 17.53 -34.51
N LEU A 424 2.93 16.69 -33.52
CA LEU A 424 2.38 17.12 -32.23
C LEU A 424 3.33 18.06 -31.48
N VAL A 425 4.62 17.73 -31.40
CA VAL A 425 5.63 18.60 -30.76
C VAL A 425 5.77 19.93 -31.52
N SER A 426 5.70 19.92 -32.85
CA SER A 426 5.75 21.15 -33.66
C SER A 426 4.53 22.05 -33.45
N ASP A 427 3.33 21.47 -33.32
CA ASP A 427 2.13 22.25 -33.01
C ASP A 427 2.14 22.78 -31.59
N LEU A 428 2.61 22.00 -30.61
CA LEU A 428 2.83 22.46 -29.23
C LEU A 428 3.88 23.58 -29.17
N ALA A 429 4.95 23.49 -29.97
CA ALA A 429 5.96 24.55 -30.07
C ALA A 429 5.39 25.86 -30.64
N LYS A 430 4.46 25.80 -31.61
CA LYS A 430 3.77 27.00 -32.12
C LYS A 430 2.87 27.64 -31.07
N VAL A 431 2.20 26.83 -30.25
CA VAL A 431 1.40 27.32 -29.11
C VAL A 431 2.30 28.03 -28.10
N LEU A 432 3.48 27.47 -27.81
CA LEU A 432 4.49 28.07 -26.93
C LEU A 432 5.09 29.38 -27.50
N LEU A 433 5.33 29.44 -28.80
CA LEU A 433 5.91 30.61 -29.48
C LEU A 433 4.92 31.76 -29.71
N SER A 434 3.61 31.52 -29.51
CA SER A 434 2.55 32.53 -29.69
C SER A 434 1.99 33.09 -28.38
N ASP A 435 2.40 32.55 -27.22
CA ASP A 435 2.00 33.02 -25.89
C ASP A 435 3.15 33.79 -25.23
N ASP A 436 3.14 35.13 -25.31
CA ASP A 436 4.16 36.07 -24.75
C ASP A 436 4.28 36.04 -23.20
N ARG A 437 3.71 35.04 -22.52
CA ARG A 437 3.59 34.97 -21.05
C ARG A 437 3.91 33.58 -20.49
N LEU A 438 4.94 32.90 -20.98
CA LEU A 438 5.48 31.73 -20.28
C LEU A 438 6.12 32.16 -18.96
N GLY A 439 5.48 31.78 -17.85
CA GLY A 439 6.02 31.94 -16.49
C GLY A 439 6.46 30.59 -15.94
N SER A 440 5.98 30.23 -14.74
CA SER A 440 6.36 29.02 -13.97
C SER A 440 6.23 27.65 -14.66
N SER A 441 5.66 27.57 -15.86
CA SER A 441 5.59 26.34 -16.67
C SER A 441 6.80 26.17 -17.60
N GLU A 442 7.63 27.21 -17.81
CA GLU A 442 8.78 27.14 -18.72
C GLU A 442 9.83 26.12 -18.28
N PHE A 443 10.10 26.02 -16.97
CA PHE A 443 11.03 25.05 -16.41
C PHE A 443 10.53 23.59 -16.59
N SER A 444 9.24 23.34 -16.35
CA SER A 444 8.64 22.01 -16.56
C SER A 444 8.56 21.64 -18.05
N CYS A 445 8.30 22.62 -18.92
CA CYS A 445 8.36 22.41 -20.36
C CYS A 445 9.80 22.13 -20.83
N LEU A 446 10.80 22.83 -20.29
CA LEU A 446 12.21 22.62 -20.61
C LEU A 446 12.69 21.25 -20.16
N GLU A 447 12.32 20.80 -18.97
CA GLU A 447 12.66 19.48 -18.44
C GLU A 447 12.10 18.36 -19.32
N ILE A 448 10.84 18.46 -19.76
CA ILE A 448 10.23 17.49 -20.66
C ILE A 448 10.83 17.57 -22.07
N ALA A 449 11.15 18.77 -22.57
CA ALA A 449 11.79 18.96 -23.87
C ALA A 449 13.20 18.32 -23.92
N LEU A 450 14.01 18.50 -22.87
CA LEU A 450 15.32 17.86 -22.73
C LEU A 450 15.21 16.33 -22.65
N GLU A 451 14.17 15.81 -22.02
CA GLU A 451 13.91 14.37 -21.97
C GLU A 451 13.50 13.80 -23.33
N ILE A 452 12.68 14.54 -24.11
CA ILE A 452 12.38 14.20 -25.51
C ILE A 452 13.65 14.17 -26.35
N GLN A 453 14.55 15.15 -26.17
CA GLN A 453 15.83 15.21 -26.89
C GLN A 453 16.73 14.00 -26.58
N LYS A 454 16.94 13.67 -25.30
CA LYS A 454 17.68 12.47 -24.88
C LYS A 454 17.09 11.18 -25.44
N LYS A 455 15.76 11.08 -25.48
CA LYS A 455 15.07 9.92 -26.02
C LYS A 455 15.30 9.78 -27.52
N LEU A 456 15.30 10.89 -28.28
CA LEU A 456 15.61 10.89 -29.71
C LEU A 456 17.04 10.43 -29.99
N GLU A 457 18.03 10.89 -29.21
CA GLU A 457 19.42 10.44 -29.30
C GLU A 457 19.55 8.93 -29.04
N SER A 458 18.82 8.41 -28.04
CA SER A 458 18.76 6.98 -27.76
C SER A 458 18.17 6.17 -28.92
N ILE A 459 17.07 6.65 -29.53
CA ILE A 459 16.44 5.98 -30.69
C ILE A 459 17.38 6.01 -31.90
N GLU A 460 18.09 7.11 -32.13
CA GLU A 460 19.10 7.22 -33.19
C GLU A 460 20.25 6.21 -32.98
N GLY A 461 20.75 6.11 -31.76
CA GLY A 461 21.80 5.16 -31.37
C GLY A 461 21.37 3.71 -31.61
N LEU A 462 20.16 3.34 -31.19
CA LEU A 462 19.60 2.01 -31.43
C LEU A 462 19.42 1.72 -32.92
N THR A 463 18.98 2.70 -33.70
CA THR A 463 18.78 2.57 -35.15
C THR A 463 20.11 2.32 -35.88
N ARG A 464 21.17 3.06 -35.52
CA ARG A 464 22.51 2.89 -36.09
C ARG A 464 23.18 1.56 -35.73
N GLN A 465 22.76 0.92 -34.64
CA GLN A 465 23.29 -0.38 -34.19
C GLN A 465 22.62 -1.58 -34.88
N LEU A 466 21.50 -1.38 -35.58
CA LEU A 466 20.77 -2.45 -36.29
C LEU A 466 21.65 -3.25 -37.28
N PRO A 467 22.54 -2.63 -38.09
CA PRO A 467 23.41 -3.39 -38.99
C PRO A 467 24.43 -4.26 -38.25
N VAL A 468 24.91 -3.81 -37.08
CA VAL A 468 25.91 -4.53 -36.27
C VAL A 468 25.28 -5.73 -35.56
N ALA A 469 24.01 -5.61 -35.15
CA ALA A 469 23.24 -6.67 -34.50
C ALA A 469 22.85 -7.85 -35.41
N THR A 470 23.16 -7.80 -36.71
CA THR A 470 22.84 -8.88 -37.67
C THR A 470 23.72 -10.12 -37.56
N GLN A 471 24.81 -10.09 -36.78
CA GLN A 471 25.70 -11.24 -36.61
C GLN A 471 25.11 -12.37 -35.74
N ALA A 472 24.05 -12.09 -34.96
CA ALA A 472 23.29 -13.08 -34.19
C ALA A 472 21.78 -12.81 -34.24
N ARG A 473 20.98 -13.78 -34.70
CA ARG A 473 19.52 -13.64 -34.90
C ARG A 473 18.77 -13.25 -33.62
N SER A 474 19.27 -13.61 -32.44
CA SER A 474 18.70 -13.23 -31.14
C SER A 474 18.95 -11.76 -30.77
N GLU A 475 20.12 -11.22 -31.09
CA GLU A 475 20.51 -9.84 -30.79
C GLU A 475 19.74 -8.85 -31.67
N HIS A 476 19.55 -9.20 -32.95
CA HIS A 476 18.70 -8.44 -33.87
C HIS A 476 17.24 -8.34 -33.38
N ILE A 477 16.64 -9.45 -32.92
CA ILE A 477 15.26 -9.45 -32.39
C ILE A 477 15.16 -8.59 -31.12
N SER A 478 16.16 -8.66 -30.25
CA SER A 478 16.22 -7.85 -29.02
C SER A 478 16.37 -6.36 -29.33
N ALA A 479 17.24 -5.99 -30.27
CA ALA A 479 17.48 -4.61 -30.68
C ALA A 479 16.24 -3.99 -31.32
N VAL A 480 15.55 -4.72 -32.20
CA VAL A 480 14.29 -4.28 -32.82
C VAL A 480 13.18 -4.11 -31.78
N SER A 481 13.10 -5.01 -30.79
CA SER A 481 12.09 -4.92 -29.71
C SER A 481 12.34 -3.70 -28.80
N LEU A 482 13.61 -3.44 -28.46
CA LEU A 482 14.01 -2.29 -27.66
C LEU A 482 13.78 -0.96 -28.40
N LEU A 483 14.03 -0.94 -29.71
CA LEU A 483 13.74 0.21 -30.56
C LEU A 483 12.23 0.49 -30.63
N LYS A 484 11.40 -0.54 -30.79
CA LYS A 484 9.94 -0.41 -30.81
C LYS A 484 9.40 0.16 -29.48
N TYR A 485 9.86 -0.40 -28.36
CA TYR A 485 9.51 0.10 -27.03
C TYR A 485 9.93 1.55 -26.81
N SER A 486 11.13 1.94 -27.28
CA SER A 486 11.62 3.31 -27.14
C SER A 486 10.82 4.33 -27.96
N VAL A 487 10.30 3.92 -29.12
CA VAL A 487 9.40 4.75 -29.95
C VAL A 487 8.00 4.84 -29.32
N GLU A 488 7.50 3.78 -28.70
CA GLU A 488 6.22 3.78 -27.96
C GLU A 488 6.29 4.66 -26.70
N ASP A 489 7.41 4.63 -25.97
CA ASP A 489 7.62 5.48 -24.78
C ASP A 489 7.70 6.98 -25.13
N MET A 490 8.14 7.32 -26.34
CA MET A 490 8.15 8.70 -26.83
C MET A 490 6.74 9.31 -26.94
N GLU A 491 5.72 8.50 -27.22
CA GLU A 491 4.33 8.95 -27.26
C GLU A 491 3.84 9.42 -25.88
N SER A 492 4.20 8.70 -24.82
CA SER A 492 3.89 9.07 -23.44
C SER A 492 4.55 10.40 -23.04
N LEU A 493 5.81 10.60 -23.43
CA LEU A 493 6.53 11.86 -23.18
C LEU A 493 5.91 13.05 -23.92
N VAL A 494 5.51 12.89 -25.18
CA VAL A 494 4.87 13.94 -25.97
C VAL A 494 3.45 14.25 -25.47
N GLN A 495 2.70 13.25 -25.01
CA GLN A 495 1.40 13.46 -24.35
C GLN A 495 1.56 14.22 -23.03
N ASN A 496 2.57 13.89 -22.23
CA ASN A 496 2.89 14.63 -21.01
C ASN A 496 3.26 16.08 -21.32
N PHE A 497 4.08 16.30 -22.35
CA PHE A 497 4.44 17.65 -22.82
C PHE A 497 3.19 18.46 -23.19
N GLY A 498 2.25 17.88 -23.93
CA GLY A 498 0.97 18.51 -24.26
C GLY A 498 0.11 18.79 -23.03
N SER A 499 0.09 17.89 -22.05
CA SER A 499 -0.69 18.08 -20.81
C SER A 499 -0.18 19.27 -19.98
N VAL A 500 1.13 19.48 -19.92
CA VAL A 500 1.74 20.59 -19.18
C VAL A 500 1.49 21.93 -19.86
N ILE A 501 1.54 21.97 -21.20
CA ILE A 501 1.28 23.17 -22.00
C ILE A 501 -0.19 23.59 -21.92
N ASN A 502 -1.11 22.62 -21.84
CA ASN A 502 -2.56 22.87 -21.82
C ASN A 502 -3.14 23.07 -20.41
N GLN A 503 -2.32 23.15 -19.34
CA GLN A 503 -2.82 23.46 -18.00
C GLN A 503 -3.26 24.94 -17.87
N PRO A 504 -4.48 25.23 -17.37
CA PRO A 504 -4.95 26.61 -17.22
C PRO A 504 -4.17 27.36 -16.14
N LYS A 505 -3.47 28.45 -16.52
CA LYS A 505 -2.71 29.33 -15.61
C LYS A 505 -3.65 29.96 -14.56
N LYS A 506 -3.51 29.58 -13.29
CA LYS A 506 -4.04 30.34 -12.13
C LYS A 506 -3.06 31.47 -11.80
N ASN A 507 -3.48 32.71 -12.00
CA ASN A 507 -2.69 33.90 -11.66
C ASN A 507 -2.32 33.92 -10.17
N HIS A 508 -1.04 33.69 -9.87
CA HIS A 508 -0.42 33.95 -8.58
C HIS A 508 0.54 35.12 -8.71
N THR A 509 0.19 36.28 -8.15
CA THR A 509 1.18 37.25 -7.68
C THR A 509 1.38 36.99 -6.18
N CYS A 510 2.51 36.37 -5.83
CA CYS A 510 3.01 36.41 -4.46
C CYS A 510 4.55 36.35 -4.47
N THR A 511 5.14 37.50 -4.18
CA THR A 511 6.53 37.69 -3.80
C THR A 511 6.76 37.06 -2.43
N TRP A 512 7.75 36.18 -2.33
CA TRP A 512 8.18 35.60 -1.06
C TRP A 512 9.03 36.61 -0.28
N GLN A 513 8.40 37.28 0.68
CA GLN A 513 9.04 37.60 1.95
C GLN A 513 8.25 36.92 3.07
N ALA A 514 9.01 36.24 3.92
CA ALA A 514 8.63 35.49 5.12
C ALA A 514 7.19 35.68 5.64
N SER A 515 6.37 34.62 5.58
CA SER A 515 5.43 34.30 6.66
C SER A 515 4.89 32.88 6.53
N THR A 516 5.25 32.07 7.52
CA THR A 516 4.48 30.92 8.00
C THR A 516 3.04 31.36 8.34
N ILE A 517 2.06 30.45 8.18
CA ILE A 517 0.66 30.48 8.65
C ILE A 517 -0.37 30.82 7.56
N ASP A 518 -1.38 29.95 7.41
CA ASP A 518 -2.66 30.09 6.64
C ASP A 518 -2.86 29.39 5.27
N ARG A 519 -2.80 28.04 5.24
CA ARG A 519 -3.67 27.19 4.39
C ARG A 519 -4.60 26.27 5.22
N ILE A 520 -4.96 26.72 6.40
CA ILE A 520 -5.86 26.06 7.36
C ILE A 520 -7.38 26.35 7.13
N PRO A 521 -7.85 27.43 6.45
CA PRO A 521 -9.28 27.79 6.48
C PRO A 521 -10.26 26.90 5.69
N GLU A 522 -9.93 26.45 4.47
CA GLU A 522 -10.91 25.74 3.61
C GLU A 522 -11.16 24.29 4.03
N CYS A 523 -10.10 23.58 4.43
CA CYS A 523 -10.24 22.21 4.94
C CYS A 523 -10.98 22.20 6.29
N ARG A 524 -10.71 23.16 7.19
CA ARG A 524 -11.47 23.30 8.46
C ARG A 524 -12.96 23.53 8.23
N ARG A 525 -13.36 24.31 7.22
CA ARG A 525 -14.78 24.59 6.94
C ARG A 525 -15.54 23.33 6.53
N LYS A 526 -15.01 22.51 5.62
CA LYS A 526 -15.67 21.26 5.17
C LYS A 526 -15.82 20.23 6.30
N PHE A 527 -14.83 20.08 7.18
CA PHE A 527 -14.95 19.17 8.32
C PHE A 527 -15.90 19.68 9.40
N GLU A 528 -16.03 21.00 9.56
CA GLU A 528 -17.06 21.58 10.42
C GLU A 528 -18.46 21.28 9.87
N ASP A 529 -18.66 21.37 8.55
CA ASP A 529 -19.93 21.01 7.90
C ASP A 529 -20.32 19.55 8.17
N PHE A 530 -19.38 18.60 8.05
CA PHE A 530 -19.63 17.19 8.35
C PHE A 530 -20.07 16.97 9.80
N ARG A 531 -19.42 17.65 10.76
CA ARG A 531 -19.74 17.54 12.19
C ARG A 531 -21.09 18.13 12.54
N VAL A 532 -21.43 19.28 11.93
CA VAL A 532 -22.73 19.94 12.07
C VAL A 532 -23.84 19.02 11.57
N ILE A 533 -23.68 18.40 10.40
CA ILE A 533 -24.63 17.42 9.87
C ILE A 533 -24.76 16.21 10.80
N GLN A 534 -23.64 15.65 11.26
CA GLN A 534 -23.62 14.49 12.14
C GLN A 534 -24.36 14.76 13.46
N GLN A 535 -24.12 15.93 14.07
CA GLN A 535 -24.81 16.35 15.30
C GLN A 535 -26.31 16.54 15.07
N ALA A 536 -26.68 17.21 13.98
CA ALA A 536 -28.08 17.43 13.62
C ALA A 536 -28.79 16.10 13.32
N ALA A 537 -28.14 15.18 12.61
CA ALA A 537 -28.68 13.86 12.29
C ALA A 537 -28.91 13.02 13.55
N ARG A 538 -27.96 12.97 14.48
CA ARG A 538 -28.13 12.24 15.75
C ARG A 538 -29.30 12.79 16.57
N SER A 539 -29.35 14.11 16.74
CA SER A 539 -30.46 14.77 17.45
C SER A 539 -31.81 14.52 16.78
N LEU A 540 -31.82 14.46 15.44
CA LEU A 540 -33.03 14.16 14.67
C LEU A 540 -33.51 12.71 14.87
N TYR A 541 -32.60 11.74 14.99
CA TYR A 541 -32.96 10.36 15.32
C TYR A 541 -33.68 10.28 16.68
N ASP A 542 -33.12 10.94 17.69
CA ASP A 542 -33.69 10.99 19.04
C ASP A 542 -35.06 11.70 19.05
N ALA A 543 -35.22 12.75 18.23
CA ALA A 543 -36.48 13.45 18.05
C ALA A 543 -37.56 12.54 17.45
N PHE A 544 -37.25 11.76 16.40
CA PHE A 544 -38.19 10.78 15.84
C PHE A 544 -38.54 9.66 16.81
N GLY A 545 -37.59 9.21 17.64
CA GLY A 545 -37.85 8.20 18.67
C GLY A 545 -38.87 8.65 19.70
N SER A 546 -38.90 9.95 20.01
CA SER A 546 -39.83 10.53 21.00
C SER A 546 -41.07 11.19 20.39
N ALA A 547 -41.21 11.20 19.06
CA ALA A 547 -42.23 11.96 18.34
C ALA A 547 -43.66 11.34 18.37
N CYS A 548 -43.79 10.05 18.68
CA CYS A 548 -45.08 9.34 18.67
C CYS A 548 -45.28 8.50 19.94
N ALA A 549 -46.50 8.51 20.49
CA ALA A 549 -46.91 7.63 21.58
C ALA A 549 -47.74 6.42 21.11
N ALA A 550 -48.19 6.40 19.85
CA ALA A 550 -49.08 5.36 19.32
C ALA A 550 -48.35 4.08 18.90
N HIS A 551 -47.06 4.18 18.57
CA HIS A 551 -46.19 3.05 18.24
C HIS A 551 -44.75 3.40 18.57
N THR A 552 -43.96 2.37 18.87
CA THR A 552 -42.58 2.51 19.39
C THR A 552 -41.52 2.44 18.30
N VAL A 553 -41.89 2.09 17.06
CA VAL A 553 -40.98 1.93 15.91
C VAL A 553 -41.46 2.77 14.72
N HIS A 554 -40.53 3.45 14.06
CA HIS A 554 -40.74 4.17 12.81
C HIS A 554 -39.74 3.69 11.75
N ASN A 555 -40.20 3.42 10.52
CA ASN A 555 -39.31 3.19 9.38
C ASN A 555 -39.09 4.50 8.65
N VAL A 556 -37.87 5.01 8.77
CA VAL A 556 -37.50 6.34 8.29
C VAL A 556 -36.34 6.20 7.32
N HIS A 557 -36.50 6.76 6.12
CA HIS A 557 -35.48 6.78 5.08
C HIS A 557 -34.88 8.18 5.02
N ILE A 558 -33.61 8.33 5.40
CA ILE A 558 -32.90 9.61 5.37
C ILE A 558 -32.08 9.74 4.09
N SER A 559 -32.13 10.89 3.43
CA SER A 559 -31.35 11.11 2.20
C SER A 559 -29.84 11.02 2.46
N LEU A 560 -29.10 10.42 1.52
CA LEU A 560 -27.63 10.43 1.55
C LEU A 560 -27.03 11.84 1.34
N GLN A 561 -27.82 12.79 0.87
CA GLN A 561 -27.38 14.14 0.51
C GLN A 561 -28.17 15.23 1.24
N PRO A 562 -27.85 15.50 2.52
CA PRO A 562 -28.44 16.63 3.23
C PRO A 562 -27.95 17.96 2.65
N ALA A 563 -28.81 18.99 2.67
CA ALA A 563 -28.45 20.32 2.21
C ALA A 563 -27.99 21.20 3.38
N VAL A 564 -26.82 21.82 3.25
CA VAL A 564 -26.25 22.75 4.25
C VAL A 564 -26.26 24.17 3.69
N ASN A 565 -26.70 25.13 4.51
CA ASN A 565 -26.66 26.55 4.13
C ASN A 565 -25.26 27.14 4.42
N GLY A 566 -24.81 28.14 3.65
CA GLY A 566 -23.44 28.71 3.78
C GLY A 566 -23.08 29.35 5.13
N THR A 567 -24.02 29.38 6.08
CA THR A 567 -23.78 29.60 7.50
C THR A 567 -24.01 28.26 8.19
N THR A 568 -22.97 27.64 8.75
CA THR A 568 -22.86 26.26 9.29
C THR A 568 -23.80 25.90 10.47
N THR A 569 -24.98 26.54 10.54
CA THR A 569 -25.95 26.46 11.65
C THR A 569 -27.27 25.82 11.23
N ARG A 570 -27.46 25.54 9.92
CA ARG A 570 -28.71 25.00 9.37
C ARG A 570 -28.46 23.84 8.42
N VAL A 571 -29.11 22.71 8.69
CA VAL A 571 -29.07 21.49 7.88
C VAL A 571 -30.49 21.07 7.52
N ARG A 572 -30.75 20.80 6.25
CA ARG A 572 -32.04 20.28 5.77
C ARG A 572 -31.89 18.81 5.40
N PHE A 573 -32.68 17.97 6.06
CA PHE A 573 -32.79 16.54 5.76
C PHE A 573 -34.06 16.29 4.98
N ASN A 574 -33.96 15.63 3.84
CA ASN A 574 -35.11 15.08 3.14
C ASN A 574 -35.36 13.65 3.61
N ILE A 575 -36.59 13.38 4.03
CA ILE A 575 -36.97 12.15 4.71
C ILE A 575 -38.19 11.53 4.03
N ALA A 576 -38.10 10.23 3.70
CA ALA A 576 -39.26 9.43 3.37
C ALA A 576 -39.70 8.66 4.62
N PHE A 577 -40.93 8.88 5.05
CA PHE A 577 -41.49 8.32 6.27
C PHE A 577 -42.57 7.30 5.93
N ILE A 578 -42.41 6.05 6.39
CA ILE A 578 -43.38 4.97 6.13
C ILE A 578 -44.17 4.69 7.40
N GLN A 579 -45.47 4.96 7.36
CA GLN A 579 -46.31 5.07 8.55
C GLN A 579 -46.81 3.72 9.11
N HIS A 580 -46.88 2.64 8.32
CA HIS A 580 -47.40 1.35 8.83
C HIS A 580 -46.80 0.12 8.13
N PRO A 581 -46.31 -0.91 8.87
CA PRO A 581 -45.77 -2.14 8.27
C PRO A 581 -46.80 -3.06 7.56
N ARG A 582 -48.10 -2.75 7.63
CA ARG A 582 -49.18 -3.59 7.05
C ARG A 582 -49.78 -3.04 5.73
N ALA A 583 -49.30 -1.89 5.26
CA ALA A 583 -49.63 -1.33 3.95
C ALA A 583 -48.34 -0.79 3.30
N PRO A 584 -47.49 -1.67 2.74
CA PRO A 584 -46.24 -1.28 2.09
C PRO A 584 -46.58 -0.56 0.78
N GLY A 585 -46.40 0.76 0.73
CA GLY A 585 -46.57 1.52 -0.52
C GLY A 585 -46.65 3.03 -0.40
N ASN A 586 -47.05 3.57 0.75
CA ASN A 586 -47.30 5.00 0.91
C ASN A 586 -46.21 5.63 1.80
N ALA A 587 -45.17 6.19 1.17
CA ALA A 587 -44.15 6.99 1.87
C ALA A 587 -44.56 8.48 1.90
N ALA A 588 -44.54 9.08 3.09
CA ALA A 588 -44.76 10.50 3.27
C ALA A 588 -43.42 11.25 3.18
N TRP A 589 -43.32 12.23 2.29
CA TRP A 589 -42.12 13.04 2.12
C TRP A 589 -42.13 14.22 3.10
N ILE A 590 -41.09 14.30 3.92
CA ILE A 590 -40.96 15.31 4.98
C ILE A 590 -39.59 15.97 4.85
N ASP A 591 -39.59 17.29 4.76
CA ASP A 591 -38.36 18.07 4.85
C ASP A 591 -38.18 18.54 6.29
N VAL A 592 -37.04 18.22 6.90
CA VAL A 592 -36.73 18.63 8.28
C VAL A 592 -35.59 19.63 8.27
N GLU A 593 -35.89 20.87 8.65
CA GLU A 593 -34.89 21.92 8.88
C GLU A 593 -34.40 21.84 10.32
N SER A 594 -33.13 21.51 10.48
CA SER A 594 -32.45 21.43 11.77
C SER A 594 -31.59 22.67 11.98
N THR A 595 -31.81 23.39 13.07
CA THR A 595 -31.09 24.61 13.47
C THR A 595 -30.27 24.34 14.72
N ILE A 596 -28.95 24.60 14.68
CA ILE A 596 -28.04 24.41 15.82
C ILE A 596 -27.86 25.75 16.55
N THR A 597 -28.16 25.80 17.85
CA THR A 597 -28.30 27.04 18.62
C THR A 597 -27.10 27.39 19.52
N SER A 598 -26.16 26.46 19.77
CA SER A 598 -25.01 26.72 20.66
C SER A 598 -23.76 25.90 20.28
N HIS A 599 -22.67 26.58 19.89
CA HIS A 599 -21.31 26.02 19.87
C HIS A 599 -20.76 25.92 21.32
N LYS A 600 -21.20 24.94 22.10
CA LYS A 600 -20.39 24.50 23.25
C LYS A 600 -19.38 23.48 22.72
N SER A 601 -18.10 23.85 22.76
CA SER A 601 -16.97 23.04 22.29
C SER A 601 -17.05 21.61 22.85
N TYR A 602 -17.20 20.64 21.94
CA TYR A 602 -17.28 19.22 22.25
C TYR A 602 -15.88 18.65 22.55
N SER A 603 -15.23 19.19 23.59
CA SER A 603 -13.90 18.73 24.04
C SER A 603 -13.95 17.82 25.27
N GLN A 604 -15.13 17.50 25.82
CA GLN A 604 -15.24 16.89 27.16
C GLN A 604 -16.22 15.73 27.35
N LEU A 605 -16.81 15.13 26.30
CA LEU A 605 -17.77 14.02 26.46
C LEU A 605 -17.31 12.66 25.90
N ALA A 606 -16.01 12.41 25.83
CA ALA A 606 -15.47 11.07 25.54
C ALA A 606 -14.21 10.75 26.34
N PHE A 607 -14.19 11.03 27.64
CA PHE A 607 -13.26 10.43 28.60
C PHE A 607 -13.93 10.34 29.96
N THR A 608 -14.53 9.20 30.28
CA THR A 608 -14.73 8.75 31.67
C THR A 608 -14.44 7.26 31.73
N SER A 609 -13.18 6.92 32.01
CA SER A 609 -12.83 5.71 32.73
C SER A 609 -13.03 5.97 34.22
N SER A 610 -13.64 5.03 34.90
CA SER A 610 -13.91 5.03 36.34
C SER A 610 -12.64 5.19 37.18
N SER A 611 -12.57 6.23 38.02
CA SER A 611 -11.86 6.17 39.31
C SER A 611 -12.25 7.31 40.27
N SER A 612 -12.61 6.88 41.48
CA SER A 612 -12.69 7.49 42.82
C SER A 612 -12.44 9.00 43.10
N GLU A 613 -13.43 9.58 43.80
CA GLU A 613 -13.39 10.45 45.00
C GLU A 613 -12.67 11.83 45.06
N ASN A 614 -13.54 12.84 45.27
CA ASN A 614 -13.50 13.92 46.28
C ASN A 614 -12.83 15.30 46.03
N PRO A 615 -13.34 16.39 46.66
CA PRO A 615 -13.54 17.68 46.01
C PRO A 615 -12.71 18.83 46.60
N SER A 616 -12.30 19.80 45.77
CA SER A 616 -11.84 21.11 46.27
C SER A 616 -11.93 22.24 45.24
N LEU A 617 -12.88 23.15 45.52
CA LEU A 617 -12.97 24.60 45.27
C LEU A 617 -11.97 25.24 44.29
N LYS A 618 -12.47 25.70 43.12
CA LYS A 618 -11.82 26.69 42.25
C LYS A 618 -12.39 28.09 42.51
N ARG A 619 -11.48 29.04 42.79
CA ARG A 619 -11.72 30.49 42.85
C ARG A 619 -11.53 31.08 41.45
N GLN A 620 -12.55 31.69 40.87
CA GLN A 620 -12.48 32.40 39.59
C GLN A 620 -11.78 33.76 39.73
N ARG A 621 -10.95 34.13 38.75
CA ARG A 621 -10.50 35.51 38.51
C ARG A 621 -10.88 35.88 37.07
N GLU A 622 -11.77 36.86 36.96
CA GLU A 622 -12.11 37.55 35.71
C GLU A 622 -10.94 38.41 35.24
N VAL A 623 -10.69 38.43 33.92
CA VAL A 623 -9.91 39.49 33.27
C VAL A 623 -10.75 40.01 32.11
N LYS A 624 -11.27 41.23 32.28
CA LYS A 624 -11.84 42.07 31.22
C LYS A 624 -10.74 42.49 30.24
N ARG A 625 -11.02 42.47 28.93
CA ARG A 625 -10.29 43.27 27.95
C ARG A 625 -11.24 43.96 26.98
N GLU A 626 -11.04 45.26 26.89
CA GLU A 626 -11.83 46.25 26.17
C GLU A 626 -11.64 46.17 24.66
N ILE A 627 -12.67 46.67 23.97
CA ILE A 627 -12.84 46.74 22.52
C ILE A 627 -12.24 48.06 22.04
N TYR A 628 -11.37 48.02 21.02
CA TYR A 628 -11.05 49.21 20.20
C TYR A 628 -11.61 49.05 18.79
N SER A 629 -12.40 50.04 18.39
CA SER A 629 -13.00 50.19 17.06
C SER A 629 -12.02 50.74 16.03
N SER A 630 -12.06 50.25 14.79
CA SER A 630 -11.64 51.04 13.64
C SER A 630 -12.52 50.76 12.40
N ALA A 631 -12.80 51.84 11.67
CA ALA A 631 -13.85 52.03 10.67
C ALA A 631 -13.51 51.42 9.27
N PRO A 632 -14.48 51.38 8.32
CA PRO A 632 -14.47 50.43 7.20
C PRO A 632 -13.74 50.97 5.96
N ARG A 633 -13.01 50.10 5.26
CA ARG A 633 -12.58 50.36 3.87
C ARG A 633 -13.40 49.51 2.90
N LYS A 634 -14.05 50.20 1.95
CA LYS A 634 -14.85 49.64 0.86
C LYS A 634 -14.01 48.68 0.00
N ARG A 635 -14.52 47.47 -0.24
CA ARG A 635 -14.01 46.55 -1.27
C ARG A 635 -15.17 46.05 -2.12
N VAL A 636 -15.03 46.22 -3.43
CA VAL A 636 -16.01 45.82 -4.45
C VAL A 636 -16.05 44.30 -4.53
N GLN A 637 -17.24 43.72 -4.46
CA GLN A 637 -17.48 42.27 -4.41
C GLN A 637 -18.04 41.81 -5.75
N PHE A 638 -17.29 40.99 -6.48
CA PHE A 638 -17.81 40.25 -7.64
C PHE A 638 -18.62 39.04 -7.14
N LYS A 639 -19.89 38.96 -7.53
CA LYS A 639 -20.79 37.84 -7.23
C LYS A 639 -20.58 36.70 -8.23
N LEU A 640 -20.35 35.49 -7.72
CA LEU A 640 -20.66 34.23 -8.41
C LEU A 640 -21.93 33.61 -7.77
N PRO A 641 -22.78 32.91 -8.54
CA PRO A 641 -24.16 32.62 -8.16
C PRO A 641 -24.24 31.34 -7.30
N ALA A 642 -24.35 31.50 -5.99
CA ALA A 642 -24.99 30.50 -5.14
C ALA A 642 -26.23 31.15 -4.53
N ALA A 643 -27.41 30.72 -4.95
CA ALA A 643 -28.66 31.21 -4.38
C ALA A 643 -28.70 30.85 -2.88
N PRO A 644 -28.86 31.81 -1.96
CA PRO A 644 -29.04 31.51 -0.54
C PRO A 644 -30.30 30.65 -0.36
N ILE A 645 -30.24 29.61 0.48
CA ILE A 645 -31.44 28.86 0.86
C ILE A 645 -32.36 29.84 1.59
N GLN A 646 -33.47 30.22 0.97
CA GLN A 646 -34.47 31.08 1.59
C GLN A 646 -35.17 30.29 2.72
N PRO A 647 -35.37 30.90 3.90
CA PRO A 647 -36.17 30.28 4.95
C PRO A 647 -37.60 30.10 4.44
N LEU A 648 -38.16 28.90 4.64
CA LEU A 648 -39.55 28.58 4.25
C LEU A 648 -40.59 29.37 5.08
N CYS A 649 -40.16 30.10 6.12
CA CYS A 649 -41.02 30.81 7.04
C CYS A 649 -40.41 32.17 7.47
N SER A 650 -41.26 33.20 7.58
CA SER A 650 -40.87 34.53 8.06
C SER A 650 -40.72 34.52 9.60
N LYS A 651 -39.90 35.41 10.17
CA LYS A 651 -39.68 35.51 11.63
C LYS A 651 -40.96 35.75 12.44
N ALA A 652 -42.08 36.11 11.81
CA ALA A 652 -43.35 36.46 12.46
C ALA A 652 -44.27 35.27 12.79
N ASP A 653 -43.99 34.05 12.30
CA ASP A 653 -44.87 32.87 12.47
C ASP A 653 -44.43 31.87 13.55
N VAL A 654 -43.29 32.13 14.22
CA VAL A 654 -42.67 31.17 15.16
C VAL A 654 -43.51 30.94 16.42
N ASP A 655 -44.36 31.90 16.81
CA ASP A 655 -45.17 31.85 18.03
C ASP A 655 -46.48 31.04 17.89
N LYS A 656 -46.80 30.51 16.70
CA LYS A 656 -48.00 29.67 16.44
C LYS A 656 -47.68 28.23 16.00
N ILE A 657 -46.43 27.78 16.12
CA ILE A 657 -46.00 26.46 15.64
C ILE A 657 -46.35 25.37 16.68
N PRO A 658 -47.05 24.28 16.31
CA PRO A 658 -47.38 23.20 17.22
C PRO A 658 -46.14 22.41 17.68
N TYR A 659 -46.06 22.11 18.99
CA TYR A 659 -44.96 21.37 19.62
C TYR A 659 -45.20 19.85 19.56
N LEU A 660 -44.79 19.22 18.45
CA LEU A 660 -45.08 17.81 18.15
C LEU A 660 -44.41 16.84 19.15
N HIS A 661 -43.22 17.17 19.65
CA HIS A 661 -42.53 16.36 20.68
C HIS A 661 -43.24 16.33 22.04
N ILE A 662 -44.00 17.38 22.37
CA ILE A 662 -44.79 17.44 23.62
C ILE A 662 -46.08 16.64 23.46
N GLN A 663 -46.73 16.76 22.30
CA GLN A 663 -48.00 16.10 22.02
C GLN A 663 -47.85 14.61 21.65
N ARG A 664 -46.64 14.17 21.27
CA ARG A 664 -46.29 12.79 20.87
C ARG A 664 -47.30 12.17 19.88
N ASN A 665 -47.74 12.97 18.91
CA ASN A 665 -48.79 12.61 17.96
C ASN A 665 -48.33 12.78 16.51
N PHE A 666 -47.01 12.83 16.25
CA PHE A 666 -46.43 13.16 14.95
C PHE A 666 -47.10 12.44 13.77
N CYS A 667 -47.28 11.12 13.85
CA CYS A 667 -47.89 10.33 12.78
C CYS A 667 -49.34 10.70 12.49
N LYS A 668 -50.13 11.02 13.53
CA LYS A 668 -51.50 11.50 13.36
C LYS A 668 -51.55 12.88 12.69
N VAL A 669 -50.55 13.72 12.94
CA VAL A 669 -50.45 15.04 12.30
C VAL A 669 -50.06 14.87 10.83
N VAL A 670 -49.06 14.04 10.52
CA VAL A 670 -48.67 13.71 9.14
C VAL A 670 -49.85 13.14 8.34
N GLU A 671 -50.61 12.21 8.91
CA GLU A 671 -51.81 11.63 8.28
C GLU A 671 -52.90 12.67 7.99
N ARG A 672 -53.18 13.57 8.94
CA ARG A 672 -54.15 14.65 8.76
C ARG A 672 -53.71 15.62 7.67
N SER A 673 -52.44 16.05 7.69
CA SER A 673 -51.89 16.97 6.71
C SER A 673 -51.86 16.38 5.30
N LEU A 674 -51.58 15.07 5.16
CA LEU A 674 -51.66 14.36 3.87
C LEU A 674 -53.11 14.31 3.35
N ASN A 675 -54.08 14.06 4.21
CA ASN A 675 -55.51 14.04 3.85
C ASN A 675 -56.06 15.44 3.49
N GLN A 676 -55.47 16.50 4.04
CA GLN A 676 -55.85 17.90 3.78
C GLN A 676 -55.14 18.51 2.55
N GLN A 677 -54.25 17.77 1.89
CA GLN A 677 -53.44 18.24 0.74
C GLN A 677 -52.63 19.53 1.00
N GLU A 678 -52.27 19.81 2.25
CA GLU A 678 -51.48 20.99 2.60
C GLU A 678 -50.03 20.79 2.14
N ARG A 679 -49.56 21.54 1.14
CA ARG A 679 -48.20 21.42 0.60
C ARG A 679 -47.29 22.52 1.14
N ASN A 680 -46.03 22.17 1.42
CA ASN A 680 -44.99 23.10 1.92
C ASN A 680 -45.38 23.83 3.23
N THR A 681 -46.33 23.30 4.00
CA THR A 681 -46.72 23.86 5.30
C THR A 681 -45.84 23.30 6.40
N CYS A 682 -45.50 24.17 7.38
CA CYS A 682 -44.80 23.73 8.58
C CYS A 682 -45.77 22.89 9.42
N ILE A 683 -45.44 21.62 9.60
CA ILE A 683 -46.27 20.66 10.34
C ILE A 683 -46.05 20.84 11.85
N GLY A 684 -44.87 21.31 12.26
CA GLY A 684 -44.57 21.63 13.65
C GLY A 684 -43.12 21.38 14.07
N LEU A 685 -42.87 21.60 15.36
CA LEU A 685 -41.57 21.43 16.00
C LEU A 685 -41.39 19.99 16.50
N LEU A 686 -40.58 19.21 15.77
CA LEU A 686 -40.32 17.78 16.02
C LEU A 686 -39.47 17.53 17.26
N GLY A 687 -38.63 18.48 17.66
CA GLY A 687 -37.82 18.39 18.88
C GLY A 687 -36.98 19.63 19.11
N ASP A 688 -36.80 20.00 20.38
CA ASP A 688 -35.89 21.05 20.85
C ASP A 688 -35.21 20.58 22.15
N ASN A 689 -33.92 20.24 22.06
CA ASN A 689 -33.12 19.80 23.20
C ASN A 689 -32.17 20.91 23.70
N GLY A 690 -32.41 22.15 23.29
CA GLY A 690 -31.56 23.30 23.60
C GLY A 690 -30.25 23.39 22.80
N THR A 691 -29.85 22.33 22.09
CA THR A 691 -28.66 22.32 21.20
C THR A 691 -29.03 22.29 19.73
N CYS A 692 -30.11 21.59 19.38
CA CYS A 692 -30.66 21.46 18.03
C CYS A 692 -32.18 21.59 18.08
N LYS A 693 -32.73 22.37 17.14
CA LYS A 693 -34.16 22.59 16.92
C LYS A 693 -34.58 22.02 15.57
N HIS A 694 -35.57 21.13 15.53
CA HIS A 694 -36.00 20.42 14.30
C HIS A 694 -37.41 20.84 13.86
N LEU A 695 -37.52 21.59 12.78
CA LEU A 695 -38.81 21.98 12.18
C LEU A 695 -39.15 21.07 10.99
N ALA A 696 -40.32 20.45 11.03
CA ALA A 696 -40.79 19.55 9.99
C ALA A 696 -41.76 20.26 9.03
N TYR A 697 -41.61 20.00 7.74
CA TYR A 697 -42.45 20.51 6.65
C TYR A 697 -42.94 19.36 5.78
N LEU A 698 -44.16 19.44 5.27
CA LEU A 698 -44.64 18.46 4.29
C LEU A 698 -44.03 18.76 2.93
N GLY A 699 -43.31 17.80 2.36
CA GLY A 699 -42.62 17.95 1.08
C GLY A 699 -43.58 18.14 -0.10
N SER A 700 -43.09 18.78 -1.17
CA SER A 700 -43.88 19.04 -2.39
C SER A 700 -44.25 17.78 -3.19
N ARG A 701 -43.56 16.65 -2.95
CA ARG A 701 -43.80 15.36 -3.59
C ARG A 701 -44.95 14.61 -2.91
N THR A 702 -46.18 14.89 -3.33
CA THR A 702 -47.36 14.10 -2.93
C THR A 702 -47.65 13.02 -3.97
N SER A 703 -46.86 11.95 -4.01
CA SER A 703 -47.28 10.74 -4.73
C SER A 703 -47.60 9.66 -3.72
N ILE A 704 -48.84 9.16 -3.79
CA ILE A 704 -49.41 8.25 -2.80
C ILE A 704 -48.89 6.83 -3.02
N THR A 705 -48.28 6.53 -4.18
CA THR A 705 -47.77 5.20 -4.52
C THR A 705 -46.35 5.30 -5.06
N THR A 706 -45.35 5.06 -4.21
CA THR A 706 -43.96 4.87 -4.64
C THR A 706 -43.45 3.57 -4.04
N THR A 707 -43.25 2.55 -4.88
CA THR A 707 -42.55 1.33 -4.47
C THR A 707 -41.08 1.66 -4.27
N ALA A 708 -40.58 1.45 -3.05
CA ALA A 708 -39.15 1.56 -2.78
C ALA A 708 -38.43 0.32 -3.32
N LYS A 709 -37.33 0.50 -4.04
CA LYS A 709 -36.44 -0.58 -4.50
C LYS A 709 -35.09 -0.42 -3.83
N SER A 710 -34.54 -1.50 -3.28
CA SER A 710 -33.19 -1.46 -2.71
C SER A 710 -32.10 -1.42 -3.80
N LEU A 711 -30.87 -1.04 -3.45
CA LEU A 711 -29.74 -1.08 -4.37
C LEU A 711 -29.46 -2.52 -4.82
N SER A 712 -29.58 -3.50 -3.92
CA SER A 712 -29.40 -4.91 -4.25
C SER A 712 -30.46 -5.41 -5.24
N GLU A 713 -31.72 -4.99 -5.11
CA GLU A 713 -32.79 -5.27 -6.08
C GLU A 713 -32.57 -4.57 -7.42
N LEU A 714 -32.06 -3.33 -7.39
CA LEU A 714 -31.81 -2.54 -8.60
C LEU A 714 -30.70 -3.17 -9.47
N ILE A 715 -29.64 -3.69 -8.84
CA ILE A 715 -28.57 -4.40 -9.54
C ILE A 715 -28.89 -5.88 -9.83
N SER A 716 -29.95 -6.46 -9.24
CA SER A 716 -30.33 -7.88 -9.45
C SER A 716 -31.39 -8.10 -10.53
N GLN A 717 -32.06 -7.05 -11.01
CA GLN A 717 -33.17 -7.21 -11.97
C GLN A 717 -32.72 -7.81 -13.31
N PRO A 718 -33.40 -8.86 -13.82
CA PRO A 718 -33.09 -9.43 -15.12
C PRO A 718 -33.36 -8.40 -16.22
N ARG A 719 -32.35 -8.19 -17.06
CA ARG A 719 -32.34 -7.16 -18.09
C ARG A 719 -33.34 -7.52 -19.19
N SER A 720 -34.52 -6.92 -19.16
CA SER A 720 -35.35 -6.78 -20.37
C SER A 720 -34.70 -5.73 -21.28
N ASP A 721 -34.78 -5.92 -22.61
CA ASP A 721 -34.17 -5.10 -23.69
C ASP A 721 -34.37 -3.57 -23.62
N ILE A 722 -35.12 -3.05 -22.65
CA ILE A 722 -35.49 -1.63 -22.51
C ILE A 722 -34.78 -0.92 -21.34
N MET A 723 -34.17 -1.62 -20.37
CA MET A 723 -33.43 -0.98 -19.27
C MET A 723 -31.93 -0.97 -19.51
N LYS A 724 -31.38 0.22 -19.78
CA LYS A 724 -29.95 0.49 -20.02
C LYS A 724 -29.15 0.23 -18.74
N GLU A 725 -27.99 -0.43 -18.85
CA GLU A 725 -27.04 -0.58 -17.72
C GLU A 725 -26.69 0.79 -17.12
N MET A 726 -26.47 0.85 -15.79
CA MET A 726 -26.00 2.09 -15.17
C MET A 726 -24.68 2.53 -15.82
N SER A 727 -24.62 3.80 -16.22
CA SER A 727 -23.42 4.35 -16.82
C SER A 727 -22.24 4.37 -15.82
N GLN A 728 -21.01 4.52 -16.31
CA GLN A 728 -19.86 4.70 -15.43
C GLN A 728 -20.00 5.95 -14.55
N TYR A 729 -20.55 7.03 -15.10
CA TYR A 729 -20.87 8.25 -14.36
C TYR A 729 -21.87 7.99 -13.23
N GLU A 730 -22.98 7.30 -13.50
CA GLU A 730 -24.01 7.01 -12.49
C GLU A 730 -23.46 6.14 -11.35
N ARG A 731 -22.63 5.15 -11.68
CA ARG A 731 -21.97 4.26 -10.70
C ARG A 731 -21.03 5.03 -9.79
N VAL A 732 -20.14 5.85 -10.34
CA VAL A 732 -19.17 6.63 -9.56
C VAL A 732 -19.87 7.71 -8.73
N ARG A 733 -20.89 8.36 -9.29
CA ARG A 733 -21.70 9.36 -8.59
C ARG A 733 -22.42 8.76 -7.38
N LEU A 734 -23.01 7.58 -7.54
CA LEU A 734 -23.63 6.87 -6.42
C LEU A 734 -22.59 6.40 -5.38
N ALA A 735 -21.44 5.89 -5.83
CA ALA A 735 -20.32 5.54 -4.95
C ALA A 735 -19.86 6.75 -4.11
N LYS A 736 -19.81 7.95 -4.72
CA LYS A 736 -19.51 9.18 -4.01
C LYS A 736 -20.55 9.51 -2.94
N TYR A 737 -21.84 9.36 -3.26
CA TYR A 737 -22.91 9.63 -2.29
C TYR A 737 -22.85 8.68 -1.10
N LEU A 738 -22.57 7.39 -1.33
CA LEU A 738 -22.34 6.41 -0.28
C LEU A 738 -21.11 6.78 0.57
N ALA A 739 -19.97 7.14 -0.05
CA ALA A 739 -18.77 7.55 0.67
C ALA A 739 -19.01 8.80 1.54
N THR A 740 -19.69 9.80 0.98
CA THR A 740 -19.96 11.06 1.69
C THR A 740 -20.95 10.83 2.83
N ALA A 741 -21.93 9.94 2.65
CA ALA A 741 -22.85 9.53 3.71
C ALA A 741 -22.14 8.88 4.91
N VAL A 742 -21.01 8.19 4.71
CA VAL A 742 -20.20 7.70 5.82
C VAL A 742 -19.66 8.87 6.65
N LEU A 743 -19.17 9.95 6.04
CA LEU A 743 -18.76 11.14 6.79
C LEU A 743 -19.92 11.81 7.53
N TYR A 744 -21.10 11.89 6.92
CA TYR A 744 -22.29 12.49 7.55
C TYR A 744 -22.84 11.68 8.72
N TYR A 745 -22.88 10.36 8.60
CA TYR A 745 -23.71 9.51 9.45
C TYR A 745 -22.93 8.48 10.28
N HIS A 746 -21.61 8.35 10.13
CA HIS A 746 -20.82 7.53 11.04
C HIS A 746 -21.06 7.94 12.49
N ALA A 747 -21.01 7.00 13.43
CA ALA A 747 -21.29 7.24 14.86
C ALA A 747 -22.69 7.83 15.19
N THR A 748 -23.63 7.81 14.23
CA THR A 748 -25.06 8.06 14.45
C THR A 748 -25.84 6.74 14.33
N PRO A 749 -27.03 6.62 14.94
CA PRO A 749 -27.88 5.44 14.78
C PRO A 749 -28.43 5.24 13.36
N TRP A 750 -28.32 6.25 12.48
CA TRP A 750 -28.75 6.16 11.08
C TRP A 750 -27.91 5.17 10.28
N LEU A 751 -26.59 5.11 10.51
CA LEU A 751 -25.68 4.25 9.78
C LEU A 751 -25.38 2.97 10.57
N ASN A 752 -25.99 1.86 10.16
CA ASN A 752 -25.72 0.55 10.73
C ASN A 752 -24.26 0.13 10.46
N ARG A 753 -23.60 -0.45 11.47
CA ARG A 753 -22.25 -1.03 11.31
C ARG A 753 -22.20 -2.13 10.25
N ALA A 754 -23.32 -2.83 10.06
CA ALA A 754 -23.47 -3.92 9.12
C ALA A 754 -24.16 -3.51 7.81
N TRP A 755 -24.18 -2.22 7.46
CA TRP A 755 -24.94 -1.76 6.29
C TRP A 755 -24.52 -2.44 4.98
N ARG A 756 -25.49 -2.67 4.10
CA ARG A 756 -25.34 -3.31 2.80
C ARG A 756 -26.19 -2.63 1.73
N SER A 757 -26.12 -3.12 0.50
CA SER A 757 -26.93 -2.61 -0.61
C SER A 757 -28.44 -2.82 -0.39
N GLU A 758 -28.85 -3.75 0.47
CA GLU A 758 -30.26 -3.86 0.89
C GLU A 758 -30.75 -2.64 1.68
N ASP A 759 -29.86 -1.93 2.39
CA ASP A 759 -30.24 -0.80 3.26
C ASP A 759 -30.39 0.52 2.49
N ILE A 760 -29.96 0.55 1.22
CA ILE A 760 -29.98 1.74 0.36
C ILE A 760 -31.17 1.65 -0.58
N HIS A 761 -32.10 2.59 -0.50
CA HIS A 761 -33.36 2.55 -1.23
C HIS A 761 -33.51 3.72 -2.20
N PHE A 762 -34.17 3.44 -3.31
CA PHE A 762 -34.57 4.37 -4.36
C PHE A 762 -36.09 4.36 -4.48
N PHE A 763 -36.67 5.52 -4.76
CA PHE A 763 -38.11 5.68 -4.94
C PHE A 763 -38.39 6.17 -6.36
N ASP A 764 -39.32 5.50 -7.06
CA ASP A 764 -39.68 5.82 -8.44
C ASP A 764 -40.30 7.24 -8.56
N SER A 765 -39.90 7.98 -9.59
CA SER A 765 -40.54 9.26 -9.95
C SER A 765 -41.84 8.99 -10.72
N PRO A 766 -42.98 9.57 -10.32
CA PRO A 766 -44.28 9.29 -10.94
C PRO A 766 -44.53 10.01 -12.29
N ASP A 767 -43.58 10.79 -12.80
CA ASP A 767 -43.80 11.61 -14.01
C ASP A 767 -42.99 11.12 -15.22
N PRO A 768 -43.61 10.37 -16.15
CA PRO A 768 -42.96 9.90 -17.37
C PRO A 768 -42.73 11.00 -18.43
N SER A 769 -43.15 12.24 -18.17
CA SER A 769 -43.06 13.35 -19.14
C SER A 769 -41.84 14.26 -18.99
N VAL A 770 -40.96 14.02 -18.00
CA VAL A 770 -39.76 14.83 -17.79
C VAL A 770 -38.51 14.13 -18.33
N GLU A 771 -38.13 14.45 -19.56
CA GLU A 771 -36.94 13.92 -20.26
C GLU A 771 -35.57 14.41 -19.73
N GLN A 772 -35.50 14.94 -18.50
CA GLN A 772 -34.22 15.21 -17.84
C GLN A 772 -34.03 14.26 -16.65
N PRO A 773 -32.83 13.67 -16.46
CA PRO A 773 -32.57 12.75 -15.36
C PRO A 773 -32.59 13.53 -14.02
N GLN A 774 -33.79 13.74 -13.49
CA GLN A 774 -33.98 14.40 -12.21
C GLN A 774 -33.39 13.52 -11.11
N HIS A 775 -32.22 13.94 -10.60
CA HIS A 775 -31.62 13.58 -9.31
C HIS A 775 -32.25 12.35 -8.64
N VAL A 776 -31.76 11.16 -8.98
CA VAL A 776 -32.07 9.92 -8.26
C VAL A 776 -31.48 10.06 -6.85
N CYS A 777 -32.31 10.47 -5.90
CA CYS A 777 -31.90 10.58 -4.49
C CYS A 777 -31.90 9.18 -3.88
N ALA A 778 -30.73 8.72 -3.45
CA ALA A 778 -30.61 7.51 -2.64
C ALA A 778 -30.93 7.82 -1.17
N TYR A 779 -31.60 6.90 -0.50
CA TYR A 779 -31.95 7.00 0.91
C TYR A 779 -31.40 5.82 1.69
N MET A 780 -30.96 6.09 2.92
CA MET A 780 -30.56 5.09 3.89
C MET A 780 -31.74 4.77 4.80
N THR A 781 -32.05 3.49 4.95
CA THR A 781 -33.14 3.03 5.82
C THR A 781 -32.66 2.92 7.26
N SER A 782 -33.45 3.44 8.19
CA SER A 782 -33.26 3.22 9.62
C SER A 782 -34.60 3.01 10.32
N SER A 783 -34.66 1.98 11.17
CA SER A 783 -35.77 1.78 12.09
C SER A 783 -35.47 2.55 13.38
N VAL A 784 -36.25 3.60 13.64
CA VAL A 784 -36.13 4.42 14.85
C VAL A 784 -36.98 3.81 15.95
N SER A 785 -36.36 3.35 17.05
CA SER A 785 -37.04 2.74 18.20
C SER A 785 -36.69 3.44 19.52
N THR A 786 -37.60 3.37 20.50
CA THR A 786 -37.38 3.82 21.88
C THR A 786 -36.70 2.77 22.77
N GLU A 787 -36.63 1.52 22.31
CA GLU A 787 -36.03 0.40 23.04
C GLU A 787 -34.56 0.21 22.63
N SER A 788 -33.71 -0.20 23.58
CA SER A 788 -32.29 -0.45 23.33
C SER A 788 -32.11 -1.50 22.23
N LEU A 789 -31.52 -1.10 21.11
CA LEU A 789 -31.22 -2.00 20.00
C LEU A 789 -30.40 -3.21 20.50
N PRO A 790 -30.68 -4.43 20.01
CA PRO A 790 -29.87 -5.60 20.33
C PRO A 790 -28.41 -5.36 19.90
N ALA A 791 -27.47 -5.95 20.65
CA ALA A 791 -26.05 -5.85 20.35
C ALA A 791 -25.77 -6.24 18.90
N SER A 792 -25.12 -5.34 18.15
CA SER A 792 -24.74 -5.54 16.75
C SER A 792 -24.02 -6.89 16.57
N PRO A 793 -24.29 -7.66 15.49
CA PRO A 793 -23.64 -8.94 15.28
C PRO A 793 -22.11 -8.80 15.31
N ALA A 794 -21.45 -9.76 15.95
CA ALA A 794 -20.00 -9.77 16.08
C ALA A 794 -19.36 -10.07 14.72
N TYR A 795 -18.77 -9.04 14.11
CA TYR A 795 -18.03 -9.19 12.86
C TYR A 795 -16.79 -10.08 13.04
N PRO A 796 -16.38 -10.84 12.01
CA PRO A 796 -15.11 -11.55 12.00
C PRO A 796 -13.94 -10.61 12.29
N ARG A 797 -12.95 -11.08 13.07
CA ARG A 797 -11.72 -10.33 13.39
C ARG A 797 -10.90 -9.89 12.16
N LEU A 798 -11.20 -10.41 10.97
CA LEU A 798 -10.54 -10.06 9.72
C LEU A 798 -10.98 -8.68 9.19
N ILE A 799 -12.19 -8.24 9.52
CA ILE A 799 -12.74 -6.97 9.06
C ILE A 799 -12.37 -5.88 10.08
N ARG A 800 -11.43 -5.02 9.69
CA ARG A 800 -10.89 -3.93 10.54
C ARG A 800 -11.96 -2.89 10.87
N ASN A 801 -12.74 -2.47 9.87
CA ASN A 801 -13.84 -1.53 10.04
C ASN A 801 -15.08 -2.00 9.25
N PRO A 802 -16.15 -2.47 9.93
CA PRO A 802 -17.35 -3.00 9.28
C PRO A 802 -18.08 -2.00 8.38
N VAL A 803 -18.10 -0.71 8.74
CA VAL A 803 -18.75 0.34 7.94
C VAL A 803 -18.02 0.52 6.62
N LEU A 804 -16.68 0.62 6.65
CA LEU A 804 -15.87 0.77 5.45
C LEU A 804 -15.84 -0.51 4.61
N PHE A 805 -15.90 -1.68 5.25
CA PHE A 805 -16.02 -2.95 4.55
C PHE A 805 -17.34 -3.03 3.75
N GLY A 806 -18.48 -2.71 4.38
CA GLY A 806 -19.77 -2.63 3.69
C GLY A 806 -19.76 -1.63 2.54
N LEU A 807 -19.08 -0.48 2.70
CA LEU A 807 -18.87 0.49 1.62
C LEU A 807 -18.09 -0.11 0.45
N GLY A 808 -16.97 -0.80 0.74
CA GLY A 808 -16.14 -1.45 -0.26
C GLY A 808 -16.87 -2.57 -1.01
N VAL A 809 -17.73 -3.33 -0.32
CA VAL A 809 -18.60 -4.34 -0.93
C VAL A 809 -19.59 -3.68 -1.89
N MET A 810 -20.31 -2.63 -1.46
CA MET A 810 -21.23 -1.92 -2.34
C MET A 810 -20.54 -1.30 -3.56
N PHE A 811 -19.29 -0.84 -3.44
CA PHE A 811 -18.53 -0.38 -4.60
C PHE A 811 -18.20 -1.50 -5.60
N LEU A 812 -17.91 -2.71 -5.11
CA LEU A 812 -17.78 -3.88 -5.99
C LEU A 812 -19.11 -4.21 -6.66
N GLU A 813 -20.20 -4.20 -5.92
CA GLU A 813 -21.54 -4.47 -6.44
C GLU A 813 -21.95 -3.45 -7.51
N LEU A 814 -21.67 -2.17 -7.30
CA LEU A 814 -21.84 -1.12 -8.31
C LEU A 814 -20.94 -1.34 -9.53
N ALA A 815 -19.68 -1.71 -9.32
CA ALA A 815 -18.73 -1.94 -10.40
C ALA A 815 -19.15 -3.10 -11.31
N PHE A 816 -19.62 -4.20 -10.72
CA PHE A 816 -20.01 -5.41 -11.43
C PHE A 816 -21.50 -5.50 -11.77
N GLN A 817 -22.32 -4.58 -11.25
CA GLN A 817 -23.77 -4.51 -11.46
C GLN A 817 -24.49 -5.82 -11.07
N VAL A 818 -24.02 -6.45 -10.00
CA VAL A 818 -24.63 -7.64 -9.37
C VAL A 818 -24.27 -7.68 -7.88
N PRO A 819 -25.10 -8.28 -7.01
CA PRO A 819 -24.75 -8.45 -5.60
C PRO A 819 -23.49 -9.30 -5.42
N LEU A 820 -22.75 -9.08 -4.35
CA LEU A 820 -21.49 -9.79 -4.10
C LEU A 820 -21.70 -11.30 -3.97
N ALA A 821 -22.83 -11.72 -3.40
CA ALA A 821 -23.22 -13.13 -3.29
C ALA A 821 -23.30 -13.84 -4.66
N ALA A 822 -23.71 -13.13 -5.72
CA ALA A 822 -23.75 -13.67 -7.07
C ALA A 822 -22.36 -13.84 -7.70
N LEU A 823 -21.33 -13.18 -7.14
CA LEU A 823 -19.94 -13.29 -7.57
C LEU A 823 -19.17 -14.39 -6.81
N ALA A 824 -19.76 -14.99 -5.77
CA ALA A 824 -19.11 -16.00 -4.93
C ALA A 824 -18.81 -17.29 -5.71
N ARG A 825 -17.70 -17.95 -5.36
CA ARG A 825 -17.27 -19.23 -5.94
C ARG A 825 -17.06 -20.28 -4.85
N SER A 826 -17.04 -21.55 -5.23
CA SER A 826 -16.79 -22.66 -4.28
C SER A 826 -15.45 -22.54 -3.54
N ILE A 827 -14.43 -21.96 -4.18
CA ILE A 827 -13.12 -21.69 -3.56
C ILE A 827 -13.15 -20.63 -2.46
N ASP A 828 -14.20 -19.82 -2.40
CA ASP A 828 -14.34 -18.76 -1.40
C ASP A 828 -14.95 -19.28 -0.08
N ARG A 829 -15.46 -20.53 -0.07
CA ARG A 829 -16.15 -21.13 1.08
C ARG A 829 -15.20 -21.92 1.96
N GLU A 830 -15.20 -21.64 3.26
CA GLU A 830 -14.42 -22.39 4.25
C GLU A 830 -15.13 -23.71 4.65
N GLU A 831 -14.40 -24.83 4.76
CA GLU A 831 -14.96 -26.11 5.24
C GLU A 831 -15.44 -25.97 6.70
N GLY A 832 -16.76 -25.88 6.90
CA GLY A 832 -17.39 -25.72 8.22
C GLY A 832 -18.31 -24.50 8.40
N GLY A 833 -18.44 -23.64 7.39
CA GLY A 833 -19.57 -22.72 7.17
C GLY A 833 -19.81 -21.62 8.22
N LYS A 834 -19.14 -20.47 8.04
CA LYS A 834 -19.61 -19.18 8.58
C LYS A 834 -19.80 -18.18 7.42
N PRO A 835 -21.03 -17.73 7.12
CA PRO A 835 -21.34 -16.89 5.95
C PRO A 835 -20.49 -15.60 5.86
N ASP A 836 -20.14 -15.00 7.00
CA ASP A 836 -19.39 -13.73 7.04
C ASP A 836 -17.93 -13.87 6.55
N PHE A 837 -17.35 -15.08 6.58
CA PHE A 837 -16.01 -15.34 6.06
C PHE A 837 -16.02 -15.48 4.54
N ASP A 838 -17.05 -16.13 4.00
CA ASP A 838 -17.24 -16.31 2.56
C ASP A 838 -17.33 -14.94 1.86
N GLU A 839 -18.06 -13.98 2.45
CA GLU A 839 -18.19 -12.61 1.93
C GLU A 839 -16.82 -11.91 1.81
N TYR A 840 -15.98 -12.01 2.83
CA TYR A 840 -14.64 -11.43 2.84
C TYR A 840 -13.74 -12.02 1.75
N PHE A 841 -13.73 -13.35 1.60
CA PHE A 841 -12.92 -14.02 0.59
C PHE A 841 -13.41 -13.75 -0.83
N THR A 842 -14.73 -13.72 -1.04
CA THR A 842 -15.33 -13.30 -2.32
C THR A 842 -14.94 -11.86 -2.66
N ALA A 843 -15.11 -10.90 -1.76
CA ALA A 843 -14.74 -9.50 -1.98
C ALA A 843 -13.25 -9.34 -2.33
N ARG A 844 -12.37 -10.01 -1.57
CA ARG A 844 -10.92 -10.02 -1.81
C ARG A 844 -10.57 -10.58 -3.18
N ARG A 845 -11.15 -11.72 -3.58
CA ARG A 845 -10.87 -12.32 -4.89
C ARG A 845 -11.38 -11.42 -6.02
N VAL A 846 -12.62 -10.94 -5.90
CA VAL A 846 -13.24 -10.11 -6.94
C VAL A 846 -12.45 -8.81 -7.14
N VAL A 847 -12.02 -8.14 -6.06
CA VAL A 847 -11.21 -6.93 -6.19
C VAL A 847 -9.83 -7.20 -6.75
N GLU A 848 -9.16 -8.32 -6.42
CA GLU A 848 -7.81 -8.58 -6.96
C GLU A 848 -7.85 -8.91 -8.46
N PHE A 849 -8.80 -9.74 -8.89
CA PHE A 849 -8.87 -10.26 -10.26
C PHE A 849 -9.80 -9.48 -11.22
N SER A 850 -10.16 -8.24 -10.89
CA SER A 850 -11.06 -7.37 -11.70
C SER A 850 -10.40 -6.66 -12.90
N HIS A 851 -9.34 -7.23 -13.48
CA HIS A 851 -8.58 -6.59 -14.58
C HIS A 851 -9.49 -6.18 -15.75
N GLY A 852 -9.41 -4.92 -16.18
CA GLY A 852 -10.12 -4.37 -17.34
C GLY A 852 -11.59 -4.00 -17.13
N LYS A 853 -12.23 -4.38 -16.01
CA LYS A 853 -13.64 -4.03 -15.69
C LYS A 853 -13.80 -2.81 -14.78
N ILE A 854 -12.76 -2.48 -14.02
CA ILE A 854 -12.73 -1.37 -13.05
C ILE A 854 -11.50 -0.51 -13.37
N SER A 855 -11.66 0.82 -13.36
CA SER A 855 -10.51 1.73 -13.53
C SER A 855 -9.50 1.55 -12.39
N LYS A 856 -8.22 1.82 -12.66
CA LYS A 856 -7.14 1.66 -11.67
C LYS A 856 -7.42 2.50 -10.40
N SER A 857 -7.89 3.73 -10.58
CA SER A 857 -8.23 4.64 -9.48
C SER A 857 -9.43 4.15 -8.67
N PHE A 858 -10.50 3.67 -9.32
CA PHE A 858 -11.67 3.17 -8.60
C PHE A 858 -11.38 1.84 -7.89
N LYS A 859 -10.58 0.96 -8.49
CA LYS A 859 -10.08 -0.28 -7.86
C LYS A 859 -9.30 0.02 -6.57
N GLU A 860 -8.47 1.05 -6.58
CA GLU A 860 -7.71 1.47 -5.41
C GLU A 860 -8.62 2.00 -4.29
N VAL A 861 -9.62 2.81 -4.62
CA VAL A 861 -10.65 3.27 -3.68
C VAL A 861 -11.36 2.09 -3.01
N ILE A 862 -11.75 1.08 -3.80
CA ILE A 862 -12.40 -0.15 -3.30
C ILE A 862 -11.49 -0.89 -2.32
N LYS A 863 -10.21 -1.10 -2.68
CA LYS A 863 -9.24 -1.79 -1.82
C LYS A 863 -9.07 -1.09 -0.48
N ARG A 864 -8.93 0.24 -0.48
CA ARG A 864 -8.78 1.03 0.76
C ARG A 864 -10.00 0.90 1.67
N CYS A 865 -11.20 0.88 1.11
CA CYS A 865 -12.44 0.68 1.88
C CYS A 865 -12.54 -0.75 2.45
N LEU A 866 -12.33 -1.78 1.62
CA LEU A 866 -12.40 -3.19 2.04
C LEU A 866 -11.41 -3.54 3.15
N TYR A 867 -10.18 -3.02 3.06
CA TYR A 867 -9.11 -3.36 3.99
C TYR A 867 -8.91 -2.33 5.11
N CYS A 868 -9.68 -1.23 5.11
CA CYS A 868 -9.46 -0.07 5.98
C CYS A 868 -7.99 0.40 5.93
N ASP A 869 -7.44 0.51 4.72
CA ASP A 869 -6.02 0.82 4.49
C ASP A 869 -5.79 2.30 4.24
N PHE A 870 -5.90 3.08 5.32
CA PHE A 870 -5.76 4.53 5.31
C PHE A 870 -4.55 5.04 6.10
N GLY A 871 -3.69 4.14 6.60
CA GLY A 871 -2.51 4.50 7.40
C GLY A 871 -2.81 5.04 8.80
N HIS A 872 -4.03 4.85 9.30
CA HIS A 872 -4.49 5.32 10.62
C HIS A 872 -5.17 4.19 11.41
N ASP A 873 -5.66 4.51 12.62
CA ASP A 873 -6.45 3.59 13.43
C ASP A 873 -7.74 3.13 12.72
N ASP A 874 -8.37 2.06 13.21
CA ASP A 874 -9.54 1.45 12.59
C ASP A 874 -10.87 2.10 13.03
N ASP A 875 -10.82 3.09 13.93
CA ASP A 875 -12.02 3.77 14.44
C ASP A 875 -12.31 5.00 13.59
N PHE A 876 -13.41 4.96 12.82
CA PHE A 876 -13.82 6.08 11.98
C PHE A 876 -14.21 7.35 12.76
N LYS A 877 -14.24 7.30 14.10
CA LYS A 877 -14.30 8.49 14.97
C LYS A 877 -13.00 9.31 14.95
N SER A 878 -11.89 8.73 14.52
CA SER A 878 -10.59 9.39 14.43
C SER A 878 -10.58 10.47 13.36
N PRO A 879 -10.28 11.74 13.70
CA PRO A 879 -10.18 12.81 12.71
C PRO A 879 -9.13 12.53 11.63
N ALA A 880 -8.06 11.79 11.98
CA ALA A 880 -7.02 11.40 11.04
C ALA A 880 -7.55 10.43 9.98
N LEU A 881 -8.30 9.39 10.41
CA LEU A 881 -8.95 8.46 9.48
C LEU A 881 -9.99 9.16 8.61
N GLN A 882 -10.79 10.07 9.17
CA GLN A 882 -11.77 10.86 8.40
C GLN A 882 -11.10 11.73 7.33
N GLN A 883 -9.98 12.37 7.67
CA GLN A 883 -9.20 13.18 6.72
C GLN A 883 -8.58 12.33 5.62
N ALA A 884 -7.99 11.19 5.98
CA ALA A 884 -7.41 10.27 5.00
C ALA A 884 -8.50 9.68 4.10
N PHE A 885 -9.66 9.33 4.64
CA PHE A 885 -10.82 8.87 3.88
C PHE A 885 -11.29 9.95 2.89
N TYR A 886 -11.42 11.20 3.34
CA TYR A 886 -11.77 12.32 2.45
C TYR A 886 -10.78 12.45 1.27
N ASN A 887 -9.48 12.45 1.58
CA ASN A 887 -8.41 12.68 0.60
C ASN A 887 -8.15 11.49 -0.35
N ASN A 888 -8.48 10.27 0.05
CA ASN A 888 -8.15 9.05 -0.71
C ASN A 888 -9.36 8.34 -1.29
N VAL A 889 -10.58 8.74 -0.90
CA VAL A 889 -11.85 8.20 -1.40
C VAL A 889 -12.67 9.30 -2.04
N ILE A 890 -13.06 10.33 -1.30
CA ILE A 890 -14.03 11.32 -1.80
C ILE A 890 -13.45 12.15 -2.94
N THR A 891 -12.25 12.70 -2.77
CA THR A 891 -11.59 13.49 -3.83
C THR A 891 -11.33 12.65 -5.09
N VAL A 892 -10.92 11.39 -4.94
CA VAL A 892 -10.70 10.48 -6.07
C VAL A 892 -12.02 10.17 -6.80
N LEU A 893 -13.12 10.01 -6.06
CA LEU A 893 -14.45 9.81 -6.64
C LEU A 893 -15.00 11.10 -7.29
N ASP A 894 -14.67 12.28 -6.75
CA ASP A 894 -14.97 13.57 -7.39
C ASP A 894 -14.25 13.68 -8.75
N ASP A 895 -12.95 13.40 -8.78
CA ASP A 895 -12.15 13.43 -10.02
C ASP A 895 -12.68 12.43 -11.06
N LEU A 896 -13.02 11.21 -10.63
CA LEU A 896 -13.60 10.19 -11.51
C LEU A 896 -15.00 10.58 -12.01
N GLU A 897 -15.83 11.19 -11.17
CA GLU A 897 -17.16 11.66 -11.58
C GLU A 897 -17.04 12.75 -12.65
N GLU A 898 -16.11 13.69 -12.48
CA GLU A 898 -15.86 14.76 -13.46
C GLU A 898 -15.38 14.20 -14.79
N GLN A 899 -14.39 13.30 -14.77
CA GLN A 899 -13.90 12.60 -15.97
C GLN A 899 -15.02 11.86 -16.72
N PHE A 900 -15.85 11.10 -16.01
CA PHE A 900 -16.95 10.37 -16.65
C PHE A 900 -18.10 11.27 -17.07
N ARG A 901 -18.26 12.45 -16.48
CA ARG A 901 -19.24 13.45 -16.91
C ARG A 901 -18.85 14.07 -18.25
N GLU A 902 -17.58 14.42 -18.40
CA GLU A 902 -17.05 14.96 -19.66
C GLU A 902 -17.20 13.95 -20.81
N LEU A 903 -16.93 12.67 -20.55
CA LEU A 903 -17.10 11.58 -21.52
C LEU A 903 -18.56 11.26 -21.90
N GLN A 904 -19.56 11.81 -21.19
CA GLN A 904 -20.99 11.68 -21.53
C GLN A 904 -21.54 12.87 -22.32
N LEU A 905 -20.76 13.96 -22.44
CA LEU A 905 -21.15 15.18 -23.15
C LEU A 905 -20.66 15.20 -24.62
N ASP A 906 -19.80 14.25 -24.99
CA ASP A 906 -19.42 13.87 -26.36
C ASP A 906 -20.26 12.68 -26.85
#